data_AF-A0A7L1CCM1-F1
#
_entry.id   AF-A0A7L1CCM1-F1
#
_cell.length_a   1.000
_cell.length_b   1.000
_cell.length_c   1.000
_cell.angle_alpha   90.00
_cell.angle_beta   90.00
_cell.angle_gamma   90.00
#
_symmetry.space_group_name_H-M   'P 1'
#
loop_
_entity.id
_entity.type
_entity.pdbx_description
1 polymer ?
#
loop_
_entity_poly.entity_id
_entity_poly.type
_entity_poly.pdbx_seq_one_letter_code
_entity_poly.pdbx_strand_id
1 'polypeptide(L)'
;RLEQNSIKVIPPGAFSPYKKLRRIDLSNNQISEAAPDAFQGLRSLNSLVLYGNKITELPKGLFEGLFSLQLLLLNANKINCLRVDAFQDLHNLNLLSLYDNKLQTIAKGTFSPLRAIQTLHLAQNPFICDCHLKWLADYLHTNPIETSGARCTSPRRLANKRIGQIKSKKFRCSAKEQYFIPGTEDYRSKLSGDCFADLACPEKCRCEGTTVDCSNQKLNKIPDHIPQYTAELRLNNNEFSVLEATGIFKKLPQLRKINLSNNKITDIEEGAFDGASGVNELLLTSNRLESVQHKMFRGLESLKTLMLRSNRVSCVGNDSFTGLSSVRLLSLYDNQITTVAPGSFDTLHSLSTLNLLANPFNCNCHLAWLGDWLRKKRIVTGNPRCQKPYFLKEIPIQDVAIQDFTCDDGNDDNSCSPLARCPAECTCLDTVVRCSNKGLKALPKGIPKDVTELYLDGNQFTLVPKELSNYKHLTLIDLSNNRISTLSNQSFSNMTQLLTLILSYNRLRCIPARTFDGLKSLRLLSLHGNDISVVPEGAFNDLSALSHLAIGANPLYCDCNMQWLSDWVKSEYKEPGIARCAGPGEMADKLLLTTPSKKFTCQGSVDVNILAKCNPCLSNPCKNDGTCNNDPVDFYRCTCPYGFKGQDCDVPIHACISNPCHHGGTCHLKEGEKDGFWCTCADGFEGENCEVNVDDCEDNDCENNSTCVDGINNYTCLCPPEYTGELCEEKLDFCAQNLNPCQHDSKCILTPKGYKCDCTPGYVGEHCDIDFDDCQDNKCKNGAQCTDAVNGYTCICPEGYSGLFCEFSPPMVLPRTSPCDNYECQNGAQCIIKESEPICQCLSGYQGEKCEKLISINFVNKESYLQIPSAKIRPQTNITLQIATDEDSGILLYKGDKDHIAVELYRGRVRVSYDTGSYPASAIYSVETINDGNFHIVELLAMDQILSLSIDGGSPKIITNLSKQSTLNFDSPLYVGGMPVKNNIAAIRQSPGQNGTSFHGCIRNLYINSELQDFRNVPLQVGILPGCEPCHKKVCVHGTCHATSQSGFSCECEGGWTGPLCDQQTNDPCLGNKCVHGTCLPINAFSYSCKCLQGHGGVLCDEEEKLFNPCQSIRCKHGKCRLSGLGKPYCECGSGYTGDSCDKEISCRGERVRDYYQKQQGYAACQTTKKVSRLECKGGCSAGQCCGPLRSKRRKYSFECTDGSSFVDEVEKVVKCGCTNCPS
;
A
#
# COMPACT_ATOMS: atom_id res chain seq x y z
N ARG A 1 -1.11 -44.41 39.20
CA ARG A 1 -1.08 -44.79 37.77
C ARG A 1 -2.25 -44.07 37.12
N LEU A 2 -2.02 -43.44 35.98
CA LEU A 2 -2.93 -42.57 35.23
C LEU A 2 -2.97 -43.02 33.75
N GLU A 3 -2.75 -44.31 33.50
CA GLU A 3 -2.74 -44.90 32.16
C GLU A 3 -4.15 -44.99 31.55
N GLN A 4 -4.28 -45.00 30.22
CA GLN A 4 -5.55 -45.17 29.50
C GLN A 4 -6.63 -44.13 29.82
N ASN A 5 -6.23 -42.88 30.04
CA ASN A 5 -7.15 -41.76 30.23
C ASN A 5 -7.13 -40.84 29.00
N SER A 6 -7.83 -39.70 29.06
CA SER A 6 -7.85 -38.69 28.00
C SER A 6 -7.01 -37.45 28.35
N ILE A 7 -5.92 -37.63 29.12
CA ILE A 7 -5.05 -36.53 29.55
C ILE A 7 -4.35 -35.95 28.32
N LYS A 8 -4.48 -34.64 28.09
CA LYS A 8 -3.90 -33.93 26.92
C LYS A 8 -2.63 -33.14 27.22
N VAL A 9 -2.49 -32.63 28.45
CA VAL A 9 -1.36 -31.80 28.87
C VAL A 9 -0.95 -32.14 30.31
N ILE A 10 0.35 -32.16 30.60
CA ILE A 10 0.86 -32.23 31.98
C ILE A 10 1.21 -30.81 32.45
N PRO A 11 0.46 -30.21 33.40
CA PRO A 11 0.65 -28.82 33.80
C PRO A 11 1.94 -28.58 34.61
N PRO A 12 2.38 -27.31 34.75
CA PRO A 12 3.54 -26.95 35.57
C PRO A 12 3.42 -27.45 37.01
N GLY A 13 4.50 -28.03 37.52
CA GLY A 13 4.58 -28.55 38.89
C GLY A 13 3.56 -29.62 39.27
N ALA A 14 2.94 -30.31 38.31
CA ALA A 14 1.85 -31.28 38.54
C ALA A 14 2.15 -32.32 39.64
N PHE A 15 3.41 -32.75 39.75
CA PHE A 15 3.82 -33.77 40.71
C PHE A 15 4.72 -33.25 41.85
N SER A 16 5.02 -31.95 41.87
CA SER A 16 5.92 -31.30 42.85
C SER A 16 5.54 -31.52 44.33
N PRO A 17 4.25 -31.59 44.72
CA PRO A 17 3.86 -31.92 46.09
C PRO A 17 4.21 -33.35 46.52
N TYR A 18 4.34 -34.30 45.58
CA TYR A 18 4.38 -35.73 45.87
C TYR A 18 5.81 -36.32 45.86
N LYS A 19 6.71 -35.72 46.65
CA LYS A 19 8.16 -36.04 46.67
C LYS A 19 8.53 -37.50 46.98
N LYS A 20 7.60 -38.30 47.51
CA LYS A 20 7.80 -39.74 47.83
C LYS A 20 7.45 -40.69 46.68
N LEU A 21 6.96 -40.18 45.53
CA LEU A 21 6.59 -41.03 44.40
C LEU A 21 7.80 -41.79 43.85
N ARG A 22 7.60 -43.09 43.62
CA ARG A 22 8.60 -43.99 43.01
C ARG A 22 8.24 -44.42 41.60
N ARG A 23 6.97 -44.37 41.22
CA ARG A 23 6.51 -44.75 39.89
C ARG A 23 5.35 -43.86 39.43
N ILE A 24 5.47 -43.35 38.21
CA ILE A 24 4.43 -42.60 37.50
C ILE A 24 4.16 -43.35 36.19
N ASP A 25 2.88 -43.58 35.92
CA ASP A 25 2.41 -44.23 34.70
C ASP A 25 1.35 -43.35 34.05
N LEU A 26 1.64 -42.81 32.88
CA LEU A 26 0.82 -41.90 32.08
C LEU A 26 0.63 -42.45 30.66
N SER A 27 0.77 -43.75 30.49
CA SER A 27 0.71 -44.39 29.18
C SER A 27 -0.68 -44.36 28.54
N ASN A 28 -0.75 -44.46 27.21
CA ASN A 28 -1.99 -44.51 26.43
C ASN A 28 -2.97 -43.37 26.74
N ASN A 29 -2.46 -42.15 26.80
CA ASN A 29 -3.26 -40.93 26.94
C ASN A 29 -3.23 -40.13 25.62
N GLN A 30 -3.65 -38.86 25.65
CA GLN A 30 -3.61 -37.95 24.51
C GLN A 30 -2.57 -36.83 24.70
N ILE A 31 -1.52 -37.08 25.51
CA ILE A 31 -0.60 -36.05 25.96
C ILE A 31 0.19 -35.54 24.76
N SER A 32 0.01 -34.27 24.39
CA SER A 32 0.80 -33.60 23.35
C SER A 32 1.90 -32.72 23.95
N GLU A 33 1.69 -32.20 25.16
CA GLU A 33 2.56 -31.23 25.82
C GLU A 33 2.75 -31.56 27.31
N ALA A 34 3.96 -31.35 27.82
CA ALA A 34 4.30 -31.50 29.23
C ALA A 34 5.17 -30.32 29.69
N ALA A 35 4.78 -29.63 30.75
CA ALA A 35 5.52 -28.46 31.24
C ALA A 35 6.96 -28.80 31.69
N PRO A 36 7.95 -27.90 31.52
CA PRO A 36 9.35 -28.09 31.91
C PRO A 36 9.57 -28.56 33.36
N ASP A 37 8.75 -28.09 34.29
CA ASP A 37 8.84 -28.34 35.73
C ASP A 37 7.83 -29.39 36.22
N ALA A 38 7.16 -30.11 35.32
CA ALA A 38 6.09 -31.05 35.65
C ALA A 38 6.53 -32.15 36.66
N PHE A 39 7.78 -32.60 36.56
CA PHE A 39 8.37 -33.65 37.41
C PHE A 39 9.37 -33.11 38.43
N GLN A 40 9.40 -31.79 38.64
CA GLN A 40 10.40 -31.15 39.50
C GLN A 40 10.31 -31.66 40.95
N GLY A 41 11.47 -31.91 41.56
CA GLY A 41 11.57 -32.32 42.96
C GLY A 41 11.32 -33.81 43.24
N LEU A 42 11.02 -34.63 42.23
CA LEU A 42 10.80 -36.08 42.36
C LEU A 42 12.09 -36.92 42.42
N ARG A 43 12.98 -36.61 43.37
CA ARG A 43 14.30 -37.27 43.49
C ARG A 43 14.23 -38.78 43.76
N SER A 44 13.09 -39.31 44.23
CA SER A 44 12.88 -40.73 44.55
C SER A 44 12.20 -41.54 43.43
N LEU A 45 11.95 -40.91 42.28
CA LEU A 45 11.24 -41.55 41.17
C LEU A 45 12.15 -42.57 40.48
N ASN A 46 11.70 -43.83 40.41
CA ASN A 46 12.43 -44.92 39.77
C ASN A 46 11.91 -45.22 38.36
N SER A 47 10.60 -45.02 38.11
CA SER A 47 9.96 -45.39 36.85
C SER A 47 8.99 -44.31 36.37
N LEU A 48 9.20 -43.87 35.13
CA LEU A 48 8.33 -42.93 34.42
C LEU A 48 7.91 -43.53 33.08
N VAL A 49 6.60 -43.68 32.91
CA VAL A 49 6.01 -44.34 31.74
C VAL A 49 5.11 -43.34 31.02
N LEU A 50 5.45 -43.01 29.77
CA LEU A 50 4.81 -41.99 28.94
C LEU A 50 4.47 -42.50 27.52
N TYR A 51 4.49 -43.83 27.31
CA TYR A 51 4.30 -44.39 25.98
C TYR A 51 2.84 -44.30 25.48
N GLY A 52 2.63 -44.31 24.16
CA GLY A 52 1.27 -44.29 23.58
C GLY A 52 0.58 -42.94 23.71
N ASN A 53 1.34 -41.85 23.60
CA ASN A 53 0.85 -40.48 23.69
C ASN A 53 1.08 -39.73 22.36
N LYS A 54 0.85 -38.42 22.34
CA LYS A 54 1.01 -37.55 21.17
C LYS A 54 2.17 -36.56 21.32
N ILE A 55 3.14 -36.84 22.18
CA ILE A 55 4.24 -35.92 22.53
C ILE A 55 5.12 -35.70 21.29
N THR A 56 5.30 -34.43 20.89
CA THR A 56 6.11 -34.03 19.72
C THR A 56 7.50 -33.56 20.10
N GLU A 57 7.68 -32.99 21.29
CA GLU A 57 8.95 -32.48 21.79
C GLU A 57 9.08 -32.66 23.30
N LEU A 58 10.32 -32.57 23.79
CA LEU A 58 10.65 -32.65 25.21
C LEU A 58 11.25 -31.30 25.65
N PRO A 59 10.55 -30.50 26.47
CA PRO A 59 11.06 -29.22 26.91
C PRO A 59 12.35 -29.34 27.72
N LYS A 60 13.15 -28.26 27.70
CA LYS A 60 14.36 -28.15 28.52
C LYS A 60 13.99 -28.26 30.00
N GLY A 61 14.68 -29.12 30.74
CA GLY A 61 14.46 -29.27 32.19
C GLY A 61 13.39 -30.30 32.58
N LEU A 62 12.66 -30.91 31.63
CA LEU A 62 11.57 -31.86 31.94
C LEU A 62 11.99 -33.01 32.86
N PHE A 63 13.23 -33.51 32.72
CA PHE A 63 13.78 -34.59 33.52
C PHE A 63 14.85 -34.13 34.53
N GLU A 64 14.95 -32.82 34.76
CA GLU A 64 15.93 -32.24 35.67
C GLU A 64 15.70 -32.71 37.11
N GLY A 65 16.78 -33.12 37.78
CA GLY A 65 16.74 -33.59 39.16
C GLY A 65 16.20 -35.02 39.37
N LEU A 66 15.89 -35.78 38.31
CA LEU A 66 15.41 -37.18 38.39
C LEU A 66 16.55 -38.21 38.52
N PHE A 67 17.48 -37.97 39.46
CA PHE A 67 18.72 -38.77 39.60
C PHE A 67 18.51 -40.27 39.91
N SER A 68 17.36 -40.66 40.46
CA SER A 68 17.04 -42.05 40.83
C SER A 68 16.32 -42.83 39.72
N LEU A 69 16.02 -42.20 38.58
CA LEU A 69 15.21 -42.81 37.54
C LEU A 69 15.97 -43.97 36.87
N GLN A 70 15.34 -45.14 36.82
CA GLN A 70 15.88 -46.37 36.24
C GLN A 70 15.16 -46.77 34.95
N LEU A 71 13.88 -46.40 34.81
CA LEU A 71 13.04 -46.77 33.67
C LEU A 71 12.34 -45.54 33.10
N LEU A 72 12.59 -45.25 31.81
CA LEU A 72 11.92 -44.19 31.05
C LEU A 72 11.38 -44.73 29.73
N LEU A 73 10.05 -44.72 29.60
CA LEU A 73 9.36 -45.22 28.40
C LEU A 73 8.67 -44.06 27.66
N LEU A 74 9.18 -43.70 26.49
CA LEU A 74 8.68 -42.63 25.59
C LEU A 74 8.25 -43.20 24.23
N ASN A 75 8.06 -44.51 24.12
CA ASN A 75 7.72 -45.16 22.85
C ASN A 75 6.30 -44.83 22.36
N ALA A 76 6.03 -45.05 21.06
CA ALA A 76 4.73 -44.77 20.45
C ALA A 76 4.25 -43.33 20.72
N ASN A 77 5.11 -42.37 20.37
CA ASN A 77 4.86 -40.93 20.46
C ASN A 77 5.17 -40.28 19.09
N LYS A 78 5.21 -38.94 19.04
CA LYS A 78 5.49 -38.17 17.82
C LYS A 78 6.80 -37.38 17.90
N ILE A 79 7.74 -37.79 18.75
CA ILE A 79 8.97 -37.05 19.03
C ILE A 79 9.84 -36.98 17.77
N ASN A 80 10.14 -35.78 17.30
CA ASN A 80 10.88 -35.54 16.05
C ASN A 80 12.33 -35.08 16.27
N CYS A 81 12.63 -34.48 17.42
CA CYS A 81 13.97 -34.01 17.81
C CYS A 81 14.25 -34.32 19.30
N LEU A 82 15.53 -34.38 19.66
CA LEU A 82 15.99 -34.50 21.06
C LEU A 82 17.09 -33.48 21.32
N ARG A 83 16.96 -32.73 22.41
CA ARG A 83 18.00 -31.82 22.87
C ARG A 83 19.21 -32.60 23.39
N VAL A 84 20.41 -32.03 23.26
CA VAL A 84 21.66 -32.67 23.76
C VAL A 84 21.64 -32.83 25.28
N ASP A 85 21.02 -31.88 25.99
CA ASP A 85 20.93 -31.84 27.46
C ASP A 85 19.70 -32.57 28.03
N ALA A 86 18.86 -33.19 27.18
CA ALA A 86 17.58 -33.79 27.59
C ALA A 86 17.72 -34.84 28.70
N PHE A 87 18.84 -35.57 28.76
CA PHE A 87 19.07 -36.66 29.71
C PHE A 87 20.22 -36.38 30.68
N GLN A 88 20.60 -35.11 30.86
CA GLN A 88 21.81 -34.70 31.59
C GLN A 88 21.92 -35.30 33.00
N ASP A 89 20.81 -35.39 33.74
CA ASP A 89 20.78 -35.86 35.13
C ASP A 89 20.44 -37.35 35.31
N LEU A 90 20.12 -38.06 34.22
CA LEU A 90 19.61 -39.44 34.25
C LEU A 90 20.72 -40.50 34.32
N HIS A 91 21.65 -40.35 35.27
CA HIS A 91 22.84 -41.21 35.37
C HIS A 91 22.54 -42.68 35.70
N ASN A 92 21.44 -42.94 36.42
CA ASN A 92 21.02 -44.28 36.89
C ASN A 92 20.01 -44.99 35.97
N LEU A 93 19.78 -44.45 34.77
CA LEU A 93 18.77 -44.98 33.86
C LEU A 93 19.25 -46.31 33.25
N ASN A 94 18.50 -47.39 33.48
CA ASN A 94 18.79 -48.73 32.97
C ASN A 94 18.15 -48.97 31.61
N LEU A 95 16.91 -48.48 31.41
CA LEU A 95 16.16 -48.67 30.17
C LEU A 95 15.54 -47.36 29.69
N LEU A 96 15.87 -47.01 28.45
CA LEU A 96 15.27 -45.91 27.70
C LEU A 96 14.58 -46.45 26.44
N SER A 97 13.29 -46.14 26.28
CA SER A 97 12.56 -46.49 25.06
C SER A 97 12.12 -45.25 24.29
N LEU A 98 12.64 -45.08 23.08
CA LEU A 98 12.26 -44.08 22.07
C LEU A 98 11.69 -44.77 20.81
N TYR A 99 11.25 -46.02 20.94
CA TYR A 99 10.69 -46.82 19.85
C TYR A 99 9.43 -46.18 19.26
N ASP A 100 9.22 -46.29 17.96
CA ASP A 100 8.02 -45.75 17.26
C ASP A 100 7.81 -44.26 17.53
N ASN A 101 8.74 -43.47 17.04
CA ASN A 101 8.73 -42.01 17.08
C ASN A 101 9.09 -41.46 15.68
N LYS A 102 9.38 -40.16 15.55
CA LYS A 102 9.69 -39.49 14.28
C LYS A 102 11.13 -38.99 14.19
N LEU A 103 12.05 -39.56 14.97
CA LEU A 103 13.46 -39.15 15.01
C LEU A 103 14.17 -39.47 13.68
N GLN A 104 14.69 -38.43 13.04
CA GLN A 104 15.50 -38.57 11.82
C GLN A 104 17.01 -38.61 12.12
N THR A 105 17.45 -37.91 13.16
CA THR A 105 18.85 -37.87 13.62
C THR A 105 18.89 -37.66 15.14
N ILE A 106 20.04 -37.90 15.76
CA ILE A 106 20.28 -37.63 17.19
C ILE A 106 21.63 -36.91 17.32
N ALA A 107 21.66 -35.83 18.10
CA ALA A 107 22.86 -35.04 18.32
C ALA A 107 23.93 -35.84 19.07
N LYS A 108 25.20 -35.67 18.68
CA LYS A 108 26.34 -36.26 19.41
C LYS A 108 26.40 -35.67 20.81
N GLY A 109 26.40 -36.52 21.83
CA GLY A 109 26.44 -36.09 23.23
C GLY A 109 25.16 -36.38 24.00
N THR A 110 24.03 -36.57 23.32
CA THR A 110 22.71 -36.81 23.93
C THR A 110 22.69 -37.99 24.91
N PHE A 111 23.45 -39.06 24.62
CA PHE A 111 23.53 -40.27 25.46
C PHE A 111 24.77 -40.32 26.36
N SER A 112 25.64 -39.32 26.32
CA SER A 112 26.84 -39.27 27.17
C SER A 112 26.56 -39.33 28.67
N PRO A 113 25.47 -38.75 29.21
CA PRO A 113 25.18 -38.79 30.64
C PRO A 113 24.65 -40.14 31.16
N LEU A 114 24.17 -41.02 30.27
CA LEU A 114 23.50 -42.29 30.60
C LEU A 114 24.52 -43.39 30.93
N ARG A 115 25.14 -43.33 32.11
CA ARG A 115 26.24 -44.23 32.50
C ARG A 115 25.79 -45.66 32.86
N ALA A 116 24.55 -45.83 33.34
CA ALA A 116 24.00 -47.12 33.77
C ALA A 116 23.13 -47.84 32.72
N ILE A 117 23.07 -47.32 31.49
CA ILE A 117 22.13 -47.82 30.47
C ILE A 117 22.46 -49.25 30.03
N GLN A 118 21.45 -50.13 30.06
CA GLN A 118 21.54 -51.55 29.67
C GLN A 118 20.72 -51.84 28.41
N THR A 119 19.58 -51.14 28.24
CA THR A 119 18.64 -51.37 27.14
C THR A 119 18.21 -50.05 26.51
N LEU A 120 18.28 -49.96 25.18
CA LEU A 120 17.94 -48.76 24.42
C LEU A 120 17.09 -49.10 23.19
N HIS A 121 15.80 -48.78 23.23
CA HIS A 121 14.91 -49.04 22.09
C HIS A 121 14.82 -47.81 21.18
N LEU A 122 15.20 -47.97 19.91
CA LEU A 122 15.26 -46.92 18.88
C LEU A 122 14.58 -47.32 17.56
N ALA A 123 14.13 -48.56 17.40
CA ALA A 123 13.51 -49.01 16.15
C ALA A 123 12.18 -48.29 15.86
N GLN A 124 11.69 -48.41 14.62
CA GLN A 124 10.54 -47.65 14.11
C GLN A 124 10.75 -46.11 14.20
N ASN A 125 11.95 -45.65 13.82
CA ASN A 125 12.24 -44.23 13.63
C ASN A 125 12.81 -44.00 12.22
N PRO A 126 12.49 -42.89 11.54
CA PRO A 126 12.91 -42.61 10.17
C PRO A 126 14.37 -42.13 10.06
N PHE A 127 15.33 -42.88 10.60
CA PHE A 127 16.73 -42.44 10.69
C PHE A 127 17.40 -42.21 9.33
N ILE A 128 18.07 -41.06 9.21
CA ILE A 128 18.92 -40.68 8.08
C ILE A 128 20.37 -41.00 8.44
N CYS A 129 20.91 -42.06 7.84
CA CYS A 129 22.26 -42.57 8.10
C CYS A 129 23.32 -41.88 7.23
N ASP A 130 23.44 -40.57 7.40
CA ASP A 130 24.48 -39.73 6.81
C ASP A 130 25.70 -39.59 7.76
N CYS A 131 26.68 -38.76 7.42
CA CYS A 131 27.87 -38.58 8.26
C CYS A 131 27.57 -38.04 9.67
N HIS A 132 26.41 -37.41 9.90
CA HIS A 132 26.02 -36.85 11.20
C HIS A 132 25.57 -37.93 12.18
N LEU A 133 24.91 -39.00 11.71
CA LEU A 133 24.50 -40.13 12.56
C LEU A 133 25.63 -41.15 12.79
N LYS A 134 26.82 -40.90 12.23
CA LYS A 134 28.00 -41.78 12.35
C LYS A 134 28.35 -42.10 13.81
N TRP A 135 28.29 -41.10 14.69
CA TRP A 135 28.66 -41.27 16.10
C TRP A 135 27.76 -42.28 16.81
N LEU A 136 26.49 -42.39 16.42
CA LEU A 136 25.55 -43.32 17.04
C LEU A 136 25.89 -44.76 16.68
N ALA A 137 26.33 -45.00 15.43
CA ALA A 137 26.84 -46.30 15.03
C ALA A 137 28.12 -46.67 15.81
N ASP A 138 29.03 -45.72 16.00
CA ASP A 138 30.24 -45.93 16.82
C ASP A 138 29.89 -46.20 18.29
N TYR A 139 28.92 -45.46 18.85
CA TYR A 139 28.43 -45.63 20.22
C TYR A 139 27.77 -46.99 20.47
N LEU A 140 26.91 -47.45 19.56
CA LEU A 140 26.25 -48.76 19.64
C LEU A 140 27.21 -49.94 19.40
N HIS A 141 28.35 -49.69 18.75
CA HIS A 141 29.39 -50.70 18.58
C HIS A 141 30.28 -50.82 19.83
N THR A 142 30.56 -49.70 20.50
CA THR A 142 31.38 -49.65 21.72
C THR A 142 30.60 -50.03 22.98
N ASN A 143 29.29 -49.80 23.02
CA ASN A 143 28.43 -50.18 24.13
C ASN A 143 27.47 -51.29 23.67
N PRO A 144 27.65 -52.56 24.13
CA PRO A 144 26.78 -53.69 23.75
C PRO A 144 25.45 -53.63 24.51
N ILE A 145 24.69 -52.56 24.27
CA ILE A 145 23.36 -52.30 24.83
C ILE A 145 22.35 -53.09 24.02
N GLU A 146 21.36 -53.71 24.68
CA GLU A 146 20.27 -54.38 23.95
C GLU A 146 19.46 -53.33 23.18
N THR A 147 19.57 -53.35 21.84
CA THR A 147 18.82 -52.45 20.98
C THR A 147 17.72 -53.17 20.23
N SER A 148 16.56 -52.54 20.12
CA SER A 148 15.41 -52.99 19.31
C SER A 148 15.66 -53.14 17.79
N GLY A 149 16.92 -53.03 17.33
CA GLY A 149 17.30 -53.22 15.93
C GLY A 149 17.00 -52.03 15.02
N ALA A 150 17.34 -50.81 15.44
CA ALA A 150 17.14 -49.58 14.65
C ALA A 150 17.79 -49.67 13.26
N ARG A 151 17.04 -49.25 12.23
CA ARG A 151 17.43 -49.33 10.81
C ARG A 151 17.45 -47.95 10.16
N CYS A 152 18.30 -47.79 9.17
CA CYS A 152 18.31 -46.59 8.34
C CYS A 152 17.10 -46.58 7.39
N THR A 153 16.48 -45.42 7.21
CA THR A 153 15.45 -45.18 6.18
C THR A 153 16.05 -44.52 4.94
N SER A 154 17.03 -43.63 5.15
CA SER A 154 17.77 -42.91 4.11
C SER A 154 19.27 -42.91 4.47
N PRO A 155 20.21 -42.74 3.53
CA PRO A 155 20.05 -42.78 2.07
C PRO A 155 19.77 -44.19 1.54
N ARG A 156 19.21 -44.32 0.33
CA ARG A 156 18.82 -45.62 -0.30
C ARG A 156 19.88 -46.73 -0.19
N ARG A 157 21.18 -46.37 -0.27
CA ARG A 157 22.31 -47.32 -0.15
C ARG A 157 22.40 -48.03 1.21
N LEU A 158 21.93 -47.37 2.26
CA LEU A 158 21.94 -47.87 3.64
C LEU A 158 20.54 -48.21 4.16
N ALA A 159 19.49 -47.92 3.39
CA ALA A 159 18.11 -48.22 3.76
C ALA A 159 17.94 -49.68 4.22
N ASN A 160 17.12 -49.87 5.24
CA ASN A 160 16.81 -51.14 5.91
C ASN A 160 17.99 -51.86 6.61
N LYS A 161 19.21 -51.30 6.58
CA LYS A 161 20.36 -51.86 7.33
C LYS A 161 20.33 -51.41 8.79
N ARG A 162 20.72 -52.31 9.71
CA ARG A 162 20.79 -52.03 11.15
C ARG A 162 21.96 -51.09 11.45
N ILE A 163 21.70 -49.99 12.16
CA ILE A 163 22.69 -48.93 12.42
C ILE A 163 23.96 -49.49 13.10
N GLY A 164 23.81 -50.29 14.15
CA GLY A 164 24.94 -50.88 14.89
C GLY A 164 25.76 -51.93 14.11
N GLN A 165 25.29 -52.38 12.94
CA GLN A 165 26.02 -53.33 12.08
C GLN A 165 26.73 -52.64 10.89
N ILE A 166 26.51 -51.33 10.70
CA ILE A 166 27.12 -50.57 9.62
C ILE A 166 28.44 -49.97 10.13
N LYS A 167 29.55 -50.28 9.45
CA LYS A 167 30.84 -49.64 9.75
C LYS A 167 30.73 -48.13 9.57
N SER A 168 31.15 -47.35 10.57
CA SER A 168 31.01 -45.89 10.61
C SER A 168 31.56 -45.15 9.39
N LYS A 169 32.61 -45.68 8.74
CA LYS A 169 33.14 -45.18 7.45
C LYS A 169 32.13 -45.20 6.27
N LYS A 170 30.99 -45.87 6.41
CA LYS A 170 29.94 -45.94 5.38
C LYS A 170 28.89 -44.84 5.52
N PHE A 171 28.89 -44.06 6.59
CA PHE A 171 28.03 -42.90 6.81
C PHE A 171 28.68 -41.69 6.13
N ARG A 172 28.04 -41.11 5.11
CA ARG A 172 28.58 -40.00 4.27
C ARG A 172 27.51 -38.94 4.03
N CYS A 173 27.89 -37.65 3.98
CA CYS A 173 26.96 -36.52 3.79
C CYS A 173 26.78 -36.09 2.33
N SER A 174 27.69 -36.48 1.42
CA SER A 174 27.63 -36.15 -0.01
C SER A 174 27.72 -37.40 -0.89
N ALA A 175 27.00 -37.38 -2.03
CA ALA A 175 27.12 -38.36 -3.11
C ALA A 175 28.27 -38.06 -4.09
N LYS A 176 28.98 -36.93 -3.92
CA LYS A 176 30.08 -36.46 -4.76
C LYS A 176 31.31 -36.15 -3.89
N GLU A 177 32.02 -37.17 -3.47
CA GLU A 177 33.43 -37.00 -3.11
C GLU A 177 34.26 -37.07 -4.39
N GLN A 178 34.48 -35.91 -5.04
CA GLN A 178 35.69 -35.72 -5.85
C GLN A 178 36.28 -34.31 -5.83
N TYR A 179 35.62 -33.28 -5.29
CA TYR A 179 36.26 -31.97 -5.07
C TYR A 179 35.77 -31.28 -3.79
N PHE A 180 36.73 -30.88 -2.97
CA PHE A 180 36.59 -30.20 -1.68
C PHE A 180 36.11 -28.75 -1.91
N ILE A 181 34.94 -28.38 -1.37
CA ILE A 181 34.50 -26.99 -1.20
C ILE A 181 34.20 -26.80 0.29
N PRO A 182 34.95 -25.95 1.01
CA PRO A 182 34.71 -25.72 2.44
C PRO A 182 33.55 -24.73 2.65
N GLY A 183 32.62 -25.06 3.55
CA GLY A 183 31.75 -24.07 4.20
C GLY A 183 30.24 -24.35 4.27
N THR A 184 29.70 -25.36 3.59
CA THR A 184 28.24 -25.60 3.57
C THR A 184 27.75 -26.85 4.31
N GLU A 185 28.61 -27.75 4.78
CA GLU A 185 28.18 -29.06 5.32
C GLU A 185 28.14 -29.18 6.87
N ASP A 186 28.28 -28.10 7.65
CA ASP A 186 28.37 -28.18 9.12
C ASP A 186 27.16 -27.61 9.92
N TYR A 187 26.10 -27.12 9.27
CA TYR A 187 25.02 -26.41 9.99
C TYR A 187 23.97 -27.33 10.61
N ARG A 188 23.71 -28.50 10.02
CA ARG A 188 22.66 -29.43 10.47
C ARG A 188 23.03 -30.17 11.77
N SER A 189 24.32 -30.34 12.04
CA SER A 189 24.85 -30.91 13.29
C SER A 189 25.04 -29.87 14.38
N LYS A 190 25.42 -28.62 14.02
CA LYS A 190 25.66 -27.52 14.96
C LYS A 190 24.38 -27.01 15.64
N LEU A 191 23.22 -27.14 14.97
CA LEU A 191 21.90 -26.73 15.48
C LEU A 191 20.99 -27.91 15.89
N SER A 192 21.43 -29.16 15.65
CA SER A 192 20.65 -30.37 16.00
C SER A 192 20.47 -30.57 17.51
N GLY A 193 21.26 -29.88 18.34
CA GLY A 193 21.24 -30.04 19.79
C GLY A 193 20.30 -29.11 20.54
N ASP A 194 19.79 -28.08 19.89
CA ASP A 194 19.03 -27.02 20.55
C ASP A 194 17.51 -27.22 20.47
N CYS A 195 17.00 -28.22 19.72
CA CYS A 195 15.57 -28.37 19.36
C CYS A 195 14.91 -26.99 19.29
N PHE A 196 15.41 -26.13 18.41
CA PHE A 196 14.77 -24.86 18.16
C PHE A 196 13.38 -25.16 17.63
N ALA A 197 12.37 -24.46 18.14
CA ALA A 197 11.02 -24.52 17.63
C ALA A 197 11.11 -24.44 16.10
N ASP A 198 10.85 -25.56 15.42
CA ASP A 198 10.51 -25.55 14.03
C ASP A 198 9.23 -24.73 13.98
N LEU A 199 9.35 -23.42 13.70
CA LEU A 199 8.32 -22.74 12.95
C LEU A 199 8.10 -23.63 11.74
N ALA A 200 6.94 -24.29 11.73
CA ALA A 200 6.56 -25.20 10.67
C ALA A 200 6.92 -24.56 9.33
N CYS A 201 7.55 -25.34 8.46
CA CYS A 201 7.82 -24.90 7.10
C CYS A 201 6.57 -24.20 6.55
N PRO A 202 6.66 -23.00 5.94
CA PRO A 202 5.47 -22.26 5.52
C PRO A 202 4.51 -23.19 4.76
N GLU A 203 3.20 -23.11 4.98
CA GLU A 203 2.26 -24.17 4.57
C GLU A 203 2.32 -24.55 3.08
N LYS A 204 2.74 -23.61 2.22
CA LYS A 204 2.90 -23.82 0.77
C LYS A 204 4.32 -24.20 0.37
N CYS A 205 5.28 -24.20 1.27
CA CYS A 205 6.70 -24.42 1.01
C CYS A 205 7.17 -25.79 1.49
N ARG A 206 8.27 -26.27 0.92
CA ARG A 206 8.95 -27.50 1.30
C ARG A 206 10.35 -27.18 1.83
N CYS A 207 10.64 -27.61 3.05
CA CYS A 207 11.91 -27.35 3.71
C CYS A 207 12.76 -28.62 3.70
N GLU A 208 13.94 -28.58 3.06
CA GLU A 208 14.90 -29.67 2.99
C GLU A 208 16.26 -29.23 3.53
N GLY A 209 16.57 -29.61 4.78
CA GLY A 209 17.79 -29.12 5.43
C GLY A 209 17.73 -27.63 5.63
N THR A 210 18.68 -26.88 5.09
CA THR A 210 18.72 -25.40 5.13
C THR A 210 18.14 -24.75 3.88
N THR A 211 17.57 -25.54 2.96
CA THR A 211 16.91 -25.03 1.76
C THR A 211 15.40 -24.94 1.99
N VAL A 212 14.83 -23.76 1.74
CA VAL A 212 13.38 -23.52 1.76
C VAL A 212 12.92 -23.35 0.32
N ASP A 213 12.13 -24.30 -0.16
CA ASP A 213 11.61 -24.34 -1.51
C ASP A 213 10.13 -23.98 -1.55
N CYS A 214 9.86 -22.74 -1.95
CA CYS A 214 8.54 -22.15 -2.13
C CYS A 214 8.20 -21.99 -3.63
N SER A 215 8.80 -22.81 -4.50
CA SER A 215 8.60 -22.67 -5.95
C SER A 215 7.25 -23.23 -6.42
N ASN A 216 6.68 -22.61 -7.47
CA ASN A 216 5.40 -23.02 -8.08
C ASN A 216 4.17 -22.95 -7.15
N GLN A 217 4.15 -22.00 -6.21
CA GLN A 217 3.12 -21.90 -5.17
C GLN A 217 2.12 -20.76 -5.43
N LYS A 218 2.23 -20.07 -6.57
CA LYS A 218 1.44 -18.89 -6.95
C LYS A 218 1.49 -17.79 -5.87
N LEU A 219 2.65 -17.63 -5.24
CA LEU A 219 2.85 -16.63 -4.20
C LEU A 219 2.97 -15.23 -4.81
N ASN A 220 2.33 -14.26 -4.17
CA ASN A 220 2.45 -12.83 -4.47
C ASN A 220 3.29 -12.08 -3.41
N LYS A 221 3.46 -12.65 -2.21
CA LYS A 221 4.28 -12.12 -1.11
C LYS A 221 5.19 -13.20 -0.51
N ILE A 222 6.29 -12.77 0.09
CA ILE A 222 7.26 -13.68 0.71
C ILE A 222 6.64 -14.15 2.04
N PRO A 223 6.56 -15.47 2.33
CA PRO A 223 5.95 -15.94 3.57
C PRO A 223 6.70 -15.45 4.82
N ASP A 224 5.98 -15.02 5.86
CA ASP A 224 6.58 -14.41 7.07
C ASP A 224 7.35 -15.39 8.00
N HIS A 225 7.08 -16.69 7.85
CA HIS A 225 7.52 -17.74 8.77
C HIS A 225 8.66 -18.59 8.17
N ILE A 226 9.68 -17.95 7.58
CA ILE A 226 10.84 -18.66 7.02
C ILE A 226 11.81 -19.04 8.16
N PRO A 227 12.25 -20.31 8.25
CA PRO A 227 13.19 -20.75 9.29
C PRO A 227 14.51 -19.95 9.29
N GLN A 228 15.00 -19.53 10.46
CA GLN A 228 16.20 -18.69 10.60
C GLN A 228 17.50 -19.35 10.12
N TYR A 229 17.54 -20.68 10.08
CA TYR A 229 18.68 -21.46 9.58
C TYR A 229 18.74 -21.55 8.05
N THR A 230 17.81 -20.91 7.33
CA THR A 230 17.71 -20.98 5.87
C THR A 230 18.97 -20.40 5.21
N ALA A 231 19.64 -21.21 4.39
CA ALA A 231 20.81 -20.85 3.61
C ALA A 231 20.47 -20.64 2.12
N GLU A 232 19.45 -21.32 1.61
CA GLU A 232 18.95 -21.14 0.24
C GLU A 232 17.44 -20.97 0.25
N LEU A 233 16.95 -19.88 -0.34
CA LEU A 233 15.52 -19.58 -0.48
C LEU A 233 15.13 -19.61 -1.96
N ARG A 234 14.21 -20.51 -2.33
CA ARG A 234 13.70 -20.65 -3.69
C ARG A 234 12.26 -20.15 -3.77
N LEU A 235 12.07 -19.08 -4.52
CA LEU A 235 10.80 -18.40 -4.78
C LEU A 235 10.48 -18.35 -6.28
N ASN A 236 11.10 -19.23 -7.08
CA ASN A 236 10.93 -19.24 -8.52
C ASN A 236 9.54 -19.75 -8.96
N ASN A 237 9.09 -19.33 -10.15
CA ASN A 237 7.79 -19.71 -10.74
C ASN A 237 6.58 -19.32 -9.85
N ASN A 238 6.56 -18.09 -9.35
CA ASN A 238 5.46 -17.53 -8.56
C ASN A 238 4.89 -16.29 -9.28
N GLU A 239 4.16 -15.43 -8.56
CA GLU A 239 3.44 -14.29 -9.11
C GLU A 239 3.86 -12.94 -8.50
N PHE A 240 5.08 -12.86 -7.97
CA PHE A 240 5.65 -11.63 -7.42
C PHE A 240 5.71 -10.53 -8.49
N SER A 241 5.09 -9.38 -8.22
CA SER A 241 5.10 -8.18 -9.08
C SER A 241 6.05 -7.10 -8.57
N VAL A 242 6.07 -6.88 -7.25
CA VAL A 242 6.95 -5.92 -6.57
C VAL A 242 7.54 -6.60 -5.34
N LEU A 243 8.83 -6.38 -5.08
CA LEU A 243 9.46 -6.83 -3.84
C LEU A 243 9.45 -5.69 -2.82
N GLU A 244 8.59 -5.84 -1.80
CA GLU A 244 8.37 -4.88 -0.72
C GLU A 244 9.47 -4.92 0.35
N ALA A 245 9.78 -3.78 0.97
CA ALA A 245 10.76 -3.65 2.06
C ALA A 245 10.25 -4.16 3.43
N THR A 246 9.86 -5.44 3.48
CA THR A 246 9.31 -6.11 4.68
C THR A 246 10.34 -6.36 5.79
N GLY A 247 11.64 -6.25 5.50
CA GLY A 247 12.72 -6.53 6.46
C GLY A 247 12.89 -8.01 6.80
N ILE A 248 12.24 -8.93 6.07
CA ILE A 248 12.26 -10.36 6.36
C ILE A 248 13.67 -10.96 6.35
N PHE A 249 14.56 -10.45 5.49
CA PHE A 249 15.93 -10.95 5.39
C PHE A 249 16.81 -10.62 6.61
N LYS A 250 16.43 -9.63 7.44
CA LYS A 250 17.10 -9.36 8.74
C LYS A 250 16.99 -10.55 9.69
N LYS A 251 15.92 -11.34 9.57
CA LYS A 251 15.68 -12.55 10.37
C LYS A 251 16.43 -13.79 9.83
N LEU A 252 17.10 -13.68 8.68
CA LEU A 252 17.74 -14.80 7.97
C LEU A 252 19.26 -14.61 7.85
N PRO A 253 20.02 -14.61 8.96
CA PRO A 253 21.45 -14.28 8.97
C PRO A 253 22.33 -15.29 8.23
N GLN A 254 21.84 -16.51 7.97
CA GLN A 254 22.58 -17.57 7.28
C GLN A 254 22.31 -17.63 5.77
N LEU A 255 21.48 -16.74 5.24
CA LEU A 255 21.04 -16.79 3.85
C LEU A 255 22.21 -16.50 2.89
N ARG A 256 22.45 -17.43 1.95
CA ARG A 256 23.54 -17.34 0.96
C ARG A 256 23.04 -17.26 -0.47
N LYS A 257 21.82 -17.76 -0.75
CA LYS A 257 21.28 -17.82 -2.11
C LYS A 257 19.79 -17.51 -2.14
N ILE A 258 19.39 -16.64 -3.06
CA ILE A 258 17.99 -16.26 -3.31
C ILE A 258 17.67 -16.53 -4.78
N ASN A 259 16.63 -17.32 -5.03
CA ASN A 259 16.13 -17.59 -6.38
C ASN A 259 14.72 -17.03 -6.59
N LEU A 260 14.61 -15.96 -7.38
CA LEU A 260 13.38 -15.26 -7.74
C LEU A 260 13.09 -15.37 -9.25
N SER A 261 13.61 -16.40 -9.91
CA SER A 261 13.47 -16.58 -11.36
C SER A 261 12.02 -16.89 -11.78
N ASN A 262 11.63 -16.54 -13.00
CA ASN A 262 10.31 -16.80 -13.59
C ASN A 262 9.16 -16.23 -12.72
N ASN A 263 9.24 -14.95 -12.37
CA ASN A 263 8.17 -14.22 -11.68
C ASN A 263 7.66 -13.07 -12.58
N LYS A 264 6.83 -12.18 -12.04
CA LYS A 264 6.28 -11.01 -12.74
C LYS A 264 6.90 -9.70 -12.25
N ILE A 265 8.13 -9.75 -11.70
CA ILE A 265 8.72 -8.62 -10.96
C ILE A 265 9.01 -7.48 -11.93
N THR A 266 8.40 -6.32 -11.70
CA THR A 266 8.62 -5.07 -12.44
C THR A 266 9.50 -4.10 -11.68
N ASP A 267 9.46 -4.13 -10.33
CA ASP A 267 10.21 -3.21 -9.47
C ASP A 267 10.64 -3.86 -8.14
N ILE A 268 11.67 -3.30 -7.51
CA ILE A 268 12.24 -3.72 -6.22
C ILE A 268 12.43 -2.49 -5.35
N GLU A 269 11.74 -2.42 -4.21
CA GLU A 269 11.80 -1.26 -3.32
C GLU A 269 13.18 -1.08 -2.66
N GLU A 270 13.51 0.17 -2.32
CA GLU A 270 14.74 0.49 -1.58
C GLU A 270 14.72 -0.19 -0.20
N GLY A 271 15.78 -0.95 0.12
CA GLY A 271 15.89 -1.67 1.38
C GLY A 271 15.18 -3.03 1.41
N ALA A 272 14.64 -3.50 0.27
CA ALA A 272 14.04 -4.84 0.17
C ALA A 272 14.99 -5.97 0.58
N PHE A 273 16.30 -5.80 0.39
CA PHE A 273 17.34 -6.77 0.80
C PHE A 273 18.12 -6.37 2.05
N ASP A 274 17.63 -5.40 2.84
CA ASP A 274 18.30 -5.01 4.08
C ASP A 274 18.41 -6.19 5.06
N GLY A 275 19.62 -6.43 5.57
CA GLY A 275 19.93 -7.59 6.40
C GLY A 275 20.43 -8.83 5.63
N ALA A 276 20.36 -8.83 4.29
CA ALA A 276 20.82 -9.92 3.43
C ALA A 276 22.32 -9.84 3.06
N SER A 277 23.17 -9.25 3.91
CA SER A 277 24.58 -8.99 3.61
C SER A 277 25.42 -10.24 3.34
N GLY A 278 24.96 -11.40 3.81
CA GLY A 278 25.59 -12.71 3.61
C GLY A 278 25.31 -13.38 2.25
N VAL A 279 24.40 -12.84 1.43
CA VAL A 279 23.96 -13.46 0.16
C VAL A 279 25.05 -13.38 -0.91
N ASN A 280 25.38 -14.53 -1.49
CA ASN A 280 26.39 -14.67 -2.56
C ASN A 280 25.77 -14.77 -3.96
N GLU A 281 24.56 -15.33 -4.08
CA GLU A 281 23.90 -15.59 -5.37
C GLU A 281 22.47 -15.05 -5.38
N LEU A 282 22.17 -14.16 -6.32
CA LEU A 282 20.83 -13.64 -6.58
C LEU A 282 20.40 -13.95 -8.02
N LEU A 283 19.30 -14.69 -8.16
CA LEU A 283 18.75 -15.09 -9.45
C LEU A 283 17.43 -14.35 -9.71
N LEU A 284 17.41 -13.45 -10.69
CA LEU A 284 16.25 -12.66 -11.14
C LEU A 284 15.92 -12.95 -12.61
N THR A 285 16.27 -14.14 -13.10
CA THR A 285 16.09 -14.56 -14.51
C THR A 285 14.60 -14.63 -14.89
N SER A 286 14.23 -14.22 -16.10
CA SER A 286 12.86 -14.28 -16.62
C SER A 286 11.85 -13.51 -15.77
N ASN A 287 12.10 -12.22 -15.56
CA ASN A 287 11.20 -11.28 -14.90
C ASN A 287 10.79 -10.15 -15.87
N ARG A 288 10.23 -9.05 -15.36
CA ARG A 288 9.74 -7.91 -16.15
C ARG A 288 10.43 -6.60 -15.77
N LEU A 289 11.66 -6.66 -15.27
CA LEU A 289 12.43 -5.48 -14.89
C LEU A 289 12.76 -4.64 -16.14
N GLU A 290 12.35 -3.38 -16.15
CA GLU A 290 12.60 -2.42 -17.25
C GLU A 290 13.87 -1.59 -17.04
N SER A 291 14.26 -1.39 -15.78
CA SER A 291 15.45 -0.61 -15.42
C SER A 291 16.14 -1.23 -14.20
N VAL A 292 17.40 -0.87 -14.00
CA VAL A 292 18.21 -1.34 -12.87
C VAL A 292 18.83 -0.13 -12.18
N GLN A 293 18.56 0.04 -10.88
CA GLN A 293 19.06 1.15 -10.07
C GLN A 293 19.81 0.62 -8.85
N HIS A 294 20.77 1.39 -8.33
CA HIS A 294 21.58 0.97 -7.18
C HIS A 294 20.75 0.69 -5.92
N LYS A 295 19.66 1.44 -5.72
CA LYS A 295 18.78 1.35 -4.56
C LYS A 295 18.12 -0.03 -4.44
N MET A 296 17.89 -0.71 -5.57
CA MET A 296 17.26 -2.03 -5.64
C MET A 296 18.10 -3.13 -5.00
N PHE A 297 19.43 -2.97 -4.94
CA PHE A 297 20.35 -4.00 -4.44
C PHE A 297 21.07 -3.59 -3.14
N ARG A 298 20.61 -2.50 -2.51
CA ARG A 298 21.11 -2.07 -1.21
C ARG A 298 20.95 -3.20 -0.18
N GLY A 299 22.02 -3.48 0.57
CA GLY A 299 22.08 -4.58 1.54
C GLY A 299 22.77 -5.86 1.06
N LEU A 300 23.15 -5.97 -0.23
CA LEU A 300 23.77 -7.17 -0.83
C LEU A 300 25.30 -7.05 -1.04
N GLU A 301 26.04 -6.69 0.00
CA GLU A 301 27.48 -6.36 -0.10
C GLU A 301 28.39 -7.56 -0.48
N SER A 302 28.00 -8.79 -0.11
CA SER A 302 28.78 -10.01 -0.40
C SER A 302 28.42 -10.68 -1.73
N LEU A 303 27.58 -10.05 -2.57
CA LEU A 303 27.05 -10.68 -3.77
C LEU A 303 28.15 -10.99 -4.78
N LYS A 304 28.21 -12.25 -5.24
CA LYS A 304 29.18 -12.75 -6.23
C LYS A 304 28.56 -13.02 -7.59
N THR A 305 27.31 -13.44 -7.62
CA THR A 305 26.59 -13.82 -8.84
C THR A 305 25.25 -13.09 -8.91
N LEU A 306 25.07 -12.30 -9.97
CA LEU A 306 23.82 -11.61 -10.28
C LEU A 306 23.31 -12.03 -11.66
N MET A 307 22.15 -12.70 -11.69
CA MET A 307 21.53 -13.15 -12.95
C MET A 307 20.28 -12.33 -13.26
N LEU A 308 20.36 -11.44 -14.25
CA LEU A 308 19.29 -10.58 -14.76
C LEU A 308 18.86 -10.98 -16.19
N ARG A 309 19.03 -12.26 -16.53
CA ARG A 309 18.75 -12.81 -17.87
C ARG A 309 17.25 -12.73 -18.22
N SER A 310 16.90 -12.53 -19.50
CA SER A 310 15.51 -12.61 -19.99
C SER A 310 14.58 -11.63 -19.27
N ASN A 311 15.02 -10.38 -19.09
CA ASN A 311 14.24 -9.28 -18.54
C ASN A 311 13.91 -8.26 -19.66
N ARG A 312 13.42 -7.07 -19.30
CA ARG A 312 13.05 -5.99 -20.23
C ARG A 312 13.95 -4.76 -20.08
N VAL A 313 15.17 -4.94 -19.58
CA VAL A 313 16.08 -3.82 -19.32
C VAL A 313 16.45 -3.16 -20.66
N SER A 314 16.10 -1.89 -20.83
CA SER A 314 16.31 -1.15 -22.07
C SER A 314 17.65 -0.41 -22.12
N CYS A 315 18.18 -0.04 -20.96
CA CYS A 315 19.42 0.72 -20.83
C CYS A 315 20.05 0.45 -19.45
N VAL A 316 21.36 0.69 -19.33
CA VAL A 316 22.11 0.54 -18.07
C VAL A 316 22.78 1.88 -17.73
N GLY A 317 22.41 2.45 -16.57
CA GLY A 317 22.90 3.73 -16.07
C GLY A 317 24.22 3.60 -15.32
N ASN A 318 24.90 4.74 -15.09
CA ASN A 318 26.21 4.77 -14.45
C ASN A 318 26.17 4.28 -12.98
N ASP A 319 25.03 4.44 -12.33
CA ASP A 319 24.80 4.13 -10.94
C ASP A 319 24.21 2.73 -10.74
N SER A 320 23.67 2.08 -11.77
CA SER A 320 22.89 0.83 -11.70
C SER A 320 23.48 -0.27 -10.82
N PHE A 321 24.81 -0.41 -10.76
CA PHE A 321 25.50 -1.46 -9.99
C PHE A 321 26.45 -0.92 -8.90
N THR A 322 26.30 0.34 -8.52
CA THR A 322 27.11 0.93 -7.45
C THR A 322 26.92 0.18 -6.13
N GLY A 323 28.02 -0.05 -5.40
CA GLY A 323 28.03 -0.82 -4.15
C GLY A 323 28.20 -2.34 -4.30
N LEU A 324 28.18 -2.90 -5.52
CA LEU A 324 28.31 -4.34 -5.77
C LEU A 324 29.75 -4.80 -6.09
N SER A 325 30.73 -4.38 -5.28
CA SER A 325 32.17 -4.61 -5.56
C SER A 325 32.62 -6.08 -5.59
N SER A 326 31.86 -6.96 -4.93
CA SER A 326 32.12 -8.41 -4.82
C SER A 326 31.68 -9.23 -6.03
N VAL A 327 30.91 -8.66 -6.96
CA VAL A 327 30.28 -9.41 -8.06
C VAL A 327 31.34 -9.88 -9.05
N ARG A 328 31.34 -11.19 -9.32
CA ARG A 328 32.23 -11.87 -10.27
C ARG A 328 31.53 -12.22 -11.57
N LEU A 329 30.25 -12.60 -11.49
CA LEU A 329 29.44 -12.95 -12.64
C LEU A 329 28.20 -12.06 -12.69
N LEU A 330 28.10 -11.27 -13.77
CA LEU A 330 26.92 -10.49 -14.12
C LEU A 330 26.35 -11.00 -15.45
N SER A 331 25.08 -11.38 -15.46
CA SER A 331 24.40 -11.79 -16.70
C SER A 331 23.22 -10.87 -17.02
N LEU A 332 23.33 -10.17 -18.14
CA LEU A 332 22.31 -9.32 -18.76
C LEU A 332 21.85 -9.91 -20.12
N TYR A 333 22.01 -11.22 -20.28
CA TYR A 333 21.66 -11.95 -21.50
C TYR A 333 20.17 -11.81 -21.83
N ASP A 334 19.82 -11.67 -23.11
CA ASP A 334 18.42 -11.65 -23.58
C ASP A 334 17.61 -10.55 -22.88
N ASN A 335 18.06 -9.31 -23.03
CA ASN A 335 17.35 -8.12 -22.58
C ASN A 335 17.07 -7.20 -23.78
N GLN A 336 16.61 -5.97 -23.53
CA GLN A 336 16.32 -4.98 -24.57
C GLN A 336 17.36 -3.85 -24.58
N ILE A 337 18.59 -4.12 -24.13
CA ILE A 337 19.62 -3.10 -23.93
C ILE A 337 20.05 -2.53 -25.28
N THR A 338 19.79 -1.23 -25.49
CA THR A 338 20.24 -0.50 -26.67
C THR A 338 21.55 0.24 -26.42
N THR A 339 21.74 0.81 -25.22
CA THR A 339 22.90 1.60 -24.82
C THR A 339 23.30 1.35 -23.36
N VAL A 340 24.55 1.66 -23.01
CA VAL A 340 25.14 1.53 -21.66
C VAL A 340 25.90 2.81 -21.36
N ALA A 341 25.65 3.44 -20.22
CA ALA A 341 26.30 4.69 -19.84
C ALA A 341 27.77 4.48 -19.46
N PRO A 342 28.66 5.45 -19.75
CA PRO A 342 30.05 5.41 -19.28
C PRO A 342 30.13 5.23 -17.77
N GLY A 343 31.00 4.33 -17.31
CA GLY A 343 31.24 4.08 -15.88
C GLY A 343 30.27 3.11 -15.21
N SER A 344 29.26 2.59 -15.91
CA SER A 344 28.25 1.65 -15.36
C SER A 344 28.83 0.38 -14.70
N PHE A 345 30.05 -0.01 -15.07
CA PHE A 345 30.71 -1.23 -14.55
C PHE A 345 31.95 -0.93 -13.69
N ASP A 346 32.27 0.33 -13.41
CA ASP A 346 33.55 0.70 -12.77
C ASP A 346 33.62 0.28 -11.30
N THR A 347 32.47 0.22 -10.63
CA THR A 347 32.33 -0.24 -9.24
C THR A 347 32.44 -1.76 -9.08
N LEU A 348 32.34 -2.52 -10.18
CA LEU A 348 32.40 -3.98 -10.18
C LEU A 348 33.85 -4.50 -10.23
N HIS A 349 34.62 -4.21 -9.18
CA HIS A 349 36.06 -4.51 -9.14
C HIS A 349 36.43 -6.00 -9.28
N SER A 350 35.52 -6.90 -8.86
CA SER A 350 35.74 -8.36 -8.89
C SER A 350 35.23 -9.05 -10.16
N LEU A 351 34.73 -8.30 -11.15
CA LEU A 351 34.03 -8.84 -12.31
C LEU A 351 34.97 -9.69 -13.18
N SER A 352 34.59 -10.95 -13.43
CA SER A 352 35.32 -11.88 -14.30
C SER A 352 34.52 -12.30 -15.53
N THR A 353 33.19 -12.33 -15.42
CA THR A 353 32.28 -12.77 -16.48
C THR A 353 31.11 -11.79 -16.60
N LEU A 354 30.90 -11.26 -17.81
CA LEU A 354 29.85 -10.29 -18.12
C LEU A 354 29.08 -10.74 -19.37
N ASN A 355 27.91 -11.35 -19.22
CA ASN A 355 27.17 -11.82 -20.38
C ASN A 355 26.20 -10.75 -20.91
N LEU A 356 26.51 -10.16 -22.06
CA LEU A 356 25.71 -9.11 -22.74
C LEU A 356 25.02 -9.62 -24.03
N LEU A 357 25.11 -10.90 -24.35
CA LEU A 357 24.58 -11.46 -25.59
C LEU A 357 23.05 -11.32 -25.70
N ALA A 358 22.54 -11.36 -26.94
CA ALA A 358 21.12 -11.22 -27.25
C ALA A 358 20.51 -9.89 -26.73
N ASN A 359 21.15 -8.77 -27.06
CA ASN A 359 20.64 -7.42 -26.80
C ASN A 359 20.70 -6.58 -28.09
N PRO A 360 19.72 -5.70 -28.35
CA PRO A 360 19.64 -4.90 -29.56
C PRO A 360 20.52 -3.64 -29.50
N PHE A 361 21.84 -3.79 -29.34
CA PHE A 361 22.76 -2.66 -29.17
C PHE A 361 22.74 -1.68 -30.36
N ASN A 362 22.66 -0.39 -30.04
CA ASN A 362 22.80 0.72 -30.98
C ASN A 362 24.23 1.27 -30.91
N CYS A 363 25.06 0.86 -31.85
CA CYS A 363 26.48 1.23 -31.93
C CYS A 363 26.67 2.61 -32.56
N ASN A 364 26.19 3.63 -31.88
CA ASN A 364 26.39 5.04 -32.22
C ASN A 364 27.48 5.67 -31.33
N CYS A 365 27.70 6.98 -31.44
CA CYS A 365 28.73 7.69 -30.67
C CYS A 365 28.64 7.47 -29.14
N HIS A 366 27.45 7.26 -28.56
CA HIS A 366 27.29 7.06 -27.11
C HIS A 366 27.79 5.70 -26.61
N LEU A 367 27.86 4.67 -27.48
CA LEU A 367 28.33 3.33 -27.11
C LEU A 367 29.83 3.12 -27.41
N ALA A 368 30.52 4.11 -27.98
CA ALA A 368 31.92 4.02 -28.39
C ALA A 368 32.85 3.61 -27.23
N TRP A 369 32.61 4.13 -26.03
CA TRP A 369 33.40 3.80 -24.83
C TRP A 369 33.33 2.31 -24.48
N LEU A 370 32.18 1.65 -24.69
CA LEU A 370 31.98 0.25 -24.34
C LEU A 370 32.82 -0.66 -25.25
N GLY A 371 32.93 -0.32 -26.54
CA GLY A 371 33.81 -1.04 -27.47
C GLY A 371 35.28 -1.01 -27.04
N ASP A 372 35.78 0.17 -26.66
CA ASP A 372 37.15 0.32 -26.15
C ASP A 372 37.34 -0.39 -24.79
N TRP A 373 36.36 -0.29 -23.90
CA TRP A 373 36.38 -0.93 -22.59
C TRP A 373 36.42 -2.46 -22.70
N LEU A 374 35.60 -3.06 -23.57
CA LEU A 374 35.57 -4.51 -23.82
C LEU A 374 36.91 -5.01 -24.39
N ARG A 375 37.58 -4.22 -25.23
CA ARG A 375 38.89 -4.56 -25.80
C ARG A 375 40.01 -4.55 -24.75
N LYS A 376 39.96 -3.62 -23.81
CA LYS A 376 40.98 -3.44 -22.76
C LYS A 376 40.81 -4.39 -21.57
N LYS A 377 39.57 -4.81 -21.26
CA LYS A 377 39.28 -5.63 -20.08
C LYS A 377 39.39 -7.13 -20.38
N ARG A 378 40.15 -7.85 -19.55
CA ARG A 378 40.34 -9.31 -19.62
C ARG A 378 39.18 -10.08 -18.96
N ILE A 379 37.95 -9.87 -19.43
CA ILE A 379 36.75 -10.54 -18.89
C ILE A 379 36.03 -11.37 -19.97
N VAL A 380 35.28 -12.39 -19.57
CA VAL A 380 34.53 -13.26 -20.50
C VAL A 380 33.19 -12.60 -20.83
N THR A 381 33.04 -12.11 -22.07
CA THR A 381 31.88 -11.27 -22.45
C THR A 381 30.90 -11.88 -23.46
N GLY A 382 31.33 -12.93 -24.16
CA GLY A 382 30.52 -13.62 -25.17
C GLY A 382 30.41 -12.92 -26.52
N ASN A 383 31.14 -11.81 -26.77
CA ASN A 383 31.13 -11.03 -28.02
C ASN A 383 29.74 -10.44 -28.37
N PRO A 384 29.26 -9.41 -27.65
CA PRO A 384 28.03 -8.71 -28.01
C PRO A 384 28.14 -8.06 -29.40
N ARG A 385 27.05 -8.09 -30.18
CA ARG A 385 26.99 -7.60 -31.56
C ARG A 385 26.08 -6.39 -31.68
N CYS A 386 26.43 -5.47 -32.58
CA CYS A 386 25.63 -4.32 -32.95
C CYS A 386 24.38 -4.76 -33.74
N GLN A 387 23.24 -4.13 -33.46
CA GLN A 387 21.99 -4.31 -34.22
C GLN A 387 21.65 -3.07 -35.05
N LYS A 388 22.02 -1.90 -34.55
CA LYS A 388 21.91 -0.60 -35.22
C LYS A 388 23.26 0.13 -35.11
N PRO A 389 23.56 1.08 -36.02
CA PRO A 389 22.89 1.33 -37.29
C PRO A 389 23.04 0.14 -38.27
N TYR A 390 22.22 0.09 -39.34
CA TYR A 390 22.14 -1.08 -40.24
C TYR A 390 23.50 -1.50 -40.86
N PHE A 391 24.40 -0.55 -41.09
CA PHE A 391 25.73 -0.83 -41.67
C PHE A 391 26.69 -1.52 -40.68
N LEU A 392 26.43 -1.45 -39.37
CA LEU A 392 27.19 -2.17 -38.33
C LEU A 392 26.49 -3.44 -37.85
N LYS A 393 25.35 -3.81 -38.42
CA LYS A 393 24.55 -4.94 -37.95
C LYS A 393 25.35 -6.25 -37.96
N GLU A 394 25.22 -7.03 -36.90
CA GLU A 394 25.95 -8.28 -36.61
C GLU A 394 27.45 -8.12 -36.35
N ILE A 395 28.03 -6.92 -36.39
CA ILE A 395 29.45 -6.72 -36.08
C ILE A 395 29.65 -6.74 -34.55
N PRO A 396 30.63 -7.49 -34.00
CA PRO A 396 30.94 -7.42 -32.57
C PRO A 396 31.37 -6.01 -32.15
N ILE A 397 30.82 -5.49 -31.06
CA ILE A 397 31.05 -4.10 -30.60
C ILE A 397 32.55 -3.79 -30.43
N GLN A 398 33.33 -4.76 -29.97
CA GLN A 398 34.78 -4.61 -29.75
C GLN A 398 35.60 -4.45 -31.04
N ASP A 399 35.04 -4.90 -32.18
CA ASP A 399 35.67 -4.91 -33.50
C ASP A 399 35.32 -3.67 -34.34
N VAL A 400 34.36 -2.85 -33.89
CA VAL A 400 33.99 -1.59 -34.54
C VAL A 400 35.09 -0.53 -34.29
N ALA A 401 35.50 0.18 -35.33
CA ALA A 401 36.47 1.27 -35.20
C ALA A 401 35.82 2.49 -34.53
N ILE A 402 36.58 3.21 -33.69
CA ILE A 402 36.06 4.37 -32.93
C ILE A 402 35.43 5.44 -33.85
N GLN A 403 35.95 5.60 -35.07
CA GLN A 403 35.45 6.58 -36.04
C GLN A 403 34.08 6.21 -36.64
N ASP A 404 33.69 4.94 -36.61
CA ASP A 404 32.43 4.45 -37.16
C ASP A 404 31.26 4.55 -36.17
N PHE A 405 31.53 4.87 -34.91
CA PHE A 405 30.52 5.21 -33.91
C PHE A 405 30.10 6.68 -34.08
N THR A 406 29.16 6.94 -35.00
CA THR A 406 28.65 8.29 -35.29
C THR A 406 27.25 8.50 -34.72
N CYS A 407 26.88 9.75 -34.46
CA CYS A 407 25.52 10.17 -34.13
C CYS A 407 25.10 11.25 -35.14
N ASP A 408 23.85 11.22 -35.61
CA ASP A 408 23.30 12.30 -36.44
C ASP A 408 22.94 13.48 -35.52
N ASP A 409 23.40 14.68 -35.85
CA ASP A 409 23.13 15.92 -35.10
C ASP A 409 21.62 16.18 -35.04
N GLY A 410 21.00 15.84 -33.89
CA GLY A 410 19.56 16.02 -33.64
C GLY A 410 18.82 14.82 -33.03
N ASN A 411 19.52 13.76 -32.62
CA ASN A 411 18.92 12.60 -31.96
C ASN A 411 19.73 12.16 -30.73
N ASP A 412 19.73 13.00 -29.68
CA ASP A 412 20.38 12.75 -28.37
C ASP A 412 19.59 11.76 -27.47
N ASP A 413 18.63 11.02 -28.03
CA ASP A 413 17.75 10.07 -27.32
C ASP A 413 18.43 8.74 -26.90
N ASN A 414 19.76 8.67 -26.79
CA ASN A 414 20.49 7.42 -26.46
C ASN A 414 21.48 7.53 -25.28
N SER A 415 21.22 8.40 -24.31
CA SER A 415 21.93 8.39 -23.02
C SER A 415 21.10 7.68 -21.94
N CYS A 416 21.66 6.70 -21.24
CA CYS A 416 21.01 6.01 -20.11
C CYS A 416 20.89 6.90 -18.84
N SER A 417 20.89 8.22 -18.98
CA SER A 417 20.66 9.15 -17.88
C SER A 417 19.17 9.12 -17.51
N PRO A 418 18.80 9.25 -16.23
CA PRO A 418 17.41 9.38 -15.81
C PRO A 418 16.92 10.78 -16.19
N LEU A 419 16.68 11.02 -17.49
CA LEU A 419 15.70 12.03 -17.89
C LEU A 419 14.35 11.47 -17.46
N ALA A 420 13.72 12.21 -16.54
CA ALA A 420 12.39 11.95 -16.03
C ALA A 420 11.50 11.49 -17.19
N ARG A 421 10.93 10.29 -17.08
CA ARG A 421 10.00 9.73 -18.06
C ARG A 421 9.01 10.83 -18.43
N CYS A 422 9.01 11.23 -19.70
CA CYS A 422 8.02 12.16 -20.22
C CYS A 422 6.62 11.64 -19.86
N PRO A 423 5.71 12.47 -19.31
CA PRO A 423 4.36 12.02 -19.00
C PRO A 423 3.69 11.41 -20.23
N ALA A 424 2.89 10.34 -20.06
CA ALA A 424 2.25 9.66 -21.18
C ALA A 424 1.30 10.57 -21.97
N GLU A 425 0.77 11.61 -21.33
CA GLU A 425 -0.06 12.63 -21.96
C GLU A 425 0.76 13.65 -22.78
N CYS A 426 2.09 13.69 -22.64
CA CYS A 426 2.97 14.70 -23.22
C CYS A 426 4.00 14.11 -24.19
N THR A 427 4.57 14.97 -25.04
CA THR A 427 5.72 14.66 -25.90
C THR A 427 6.89 15.55 -25.48
N CYS A 428 8.04 14.94 -25.18
CA CYS A 428 9.23 15.65 -24.73
C CYS A 428 10.34 15.47 -25.79
N LEU A 429 11.01 16.56 -26.13
CA LEU A 429 12.18 16.60 -27.01
C LEU A 429 13.23 17.47 -26.32
N ASP A 430 14.33 16.88 -25.86
CA ASP A 430 15.33 17.53 -25.02
C ASP A 430 14.71 18.22 -23.78
N THR A 431 14.77 19.55 -23.72
CA THR A 431 14.20 20.38 -22.65
C THR A 431 12.85 20.99 -23.04
N VAL A 432 12.28 20.61 -24.18
CA VAL A 432 11.00 21.09 -24.70
C VAL A 432 9.91 20.06 -24.41
N VAL A 433 8.85 20.48 -23.71
CA VAL A 433 7.74 19.61 -23.31
C VAL A 433 6.44 20.14 -23.91
N ARG A 434 5.76 19.31 -24.73
CA ARG A 434 4.46 19.63 -25.33
C ARG A 434 3.36 18.72 -24.79
N CYS A 435 2.39 19.31 -24.11
CA CYS A 435 1.23 18.66 -23.50
C CYS A 435 -0.09 19.23 -24.05
N SER A 436 -0.10 19.62 -25.33
CA SER A 436 -1.19 20.37 -25.96
C SER A 436 -2.39 19.50 -26.36
N ASN A 437 -3.61 20.02 -26.25
CA ASN A 437 -4.85 19.36 -26.69
C ASN A 437 -5.13 17.98 -26.04
N LYS A 438 -4.87 17.86 -24.74
CA LYS A 438 -4.99 16.58 -23.99
C LYS A 438 -6.15 16.57 -22.98
N GLY A 439 -6.89 17.68 -22.87
CA GLY A 439 -7.99 17.82 -21.92
C GLY A 439 -7.54 17.88 -20.46
N LEU A 440 -6.29 18.31 -20.22
CA LEU A 440 -5.70 18.35 -18.89
C LEU A 440 -6.38 19.41 -18.01
N LYS A 441 -6.72 19.03 -16.78
CA LYS A 441 -7.21 19.96 -15.73
C LYS A 441 -6.13 20.35 -14.72
N ALA A 442 -5.08 19.54 -14.62
CA ALA A 442 -3.95 19.71 -13.72
C ALA A 442 -2.63 19.33 -14.43
N LEU A 443 -1.50 19.81 -13.90
CA LEU A 443 -0.18 19.55 -14.49
C LEU A 443 0.20 18.06 -14.29
N PRO A 444 0.59 17.32 -15.35
CA PRO A 444 0.92 15.90 -15.24
C PRO A 444 2.24 15.67 -14.49
N LYS A 445 2.30 14.59 -13.70
CA LYS A 445 3.49 14.21 -12.93
C LYS A 445 4.55 13.61 -13.86
N GLY A 446 5.81 13.97 -13.67
CA GLY A 446 6.94 13.42 -14.45
C GLY A 446 7.59 14.38 -15.45
N ILE A 447 7.15 15.64 -15.53
CA ILE A 447 7.82 16.67 -16.34
C ILE A 447 9.27 16.88 -15.83
N PRO A 448 10.29 16.82 -16.70
CA PRO A 448 11.70 17.05 -16.33
C PRO A 448 11.92 18.41 -15.63
N LYS A 449 12.83 18.45 -14.64
CA LYS A 449 13.10 19.68 -13.86
C LYS A 449 13.90 20.73 -14.64
N ASP A 450 14.60 20.29 -15.68
CA ASP A 450 15.44 21.06 -16.60
C ASP A 450 14.68 21.56 -17.85
N VAL A 451 13.34 21.47 -17.85
CA VAL A 451 12.49 21.99 -18.92
C VAL A 451 12.73 23.49 -19.17
N THR A 452 12.88 23.86 -20.45
CA THR A 452 13.07 25.23 -20.91
C THR A 452 11.83 25.76 -21.63
N GLU A 453 11.12 24.93 -22.38
CA GLU A 453 9.88 25.31 -23.06
C GLU A 453 8.74 24.36 -22.67
N LEU A 454 7.60 24.93 -22.28
CA LEU A 454 6.44 24.16 -21.85
C LEU A 454 5.17 24.62 -22.57
N TYR A 455 4.58 23.73 -23.36
CA TYR A 455 3.35 23.97 -24.10
C TYR A 455 2.18 23.21 -23.44
N LEU A 456 1.22 23.96 -22.92
CA LEU A 456 0.02 23.49 -22.22
C LEU A 456 -1.27 23.99 -22.91
N ASP A 457 -1.17 24.37 -24.17
CA ASP A 457 -2.27 24.95 -24.94
C ASP A 457 -3.40 23.95 -25.26
N GLY A 458 -4.63 24.46 -25.37
CA GLY A 458 -5.78 23.64 -25.76
C GLY A 458 -6.26 22.64 -24.70
N ASN A 459 -6.06 22.98 -23.42
CA ASN A 459 -6.45 22.14 -22.28
C ASN A 459 -7.63 22.74 -21.50
N GLN A 460 -7.85 22.28 -20.26
CA GLN A 460 -8.99 22.66 -19.40
C GLN A 460 -8.54 23.33 -18.09
N PHE A 461 -7.38 24.00 -18.08
CA PHE A 461 -6.89 24.71 -16.89
C PHE A 461 -7.79 25.91 -16.57
N THR A 462 -8.24 26.02 -15.31
CA THR A 462 -9.02 27.17 -14.79
C THR A 462 -8.16 28.18 -14.03
N LEU A 463 -6.98 27.75 -13.58
CA LEU A 463 -5.99 28.53 -12.84
C LEU A 463 -4.60 28.19 -13.39
N VAL A 464 -3.65 29.11 -13.23
CA VAL A 464 -2.24 28.83 -13.52
C VAL A 464 -1.72 27.83 -12.46
N PRO A 465 -1.18 26.65 -12.86
CA PRO A 465 -0.69 25.66 -11.90
C PRO A 465 0.46 26.24 -11.06
N LYS A 466 0.36 26.12 -9.73
CA LYS A 466 1.37 26.65 -8.79
C LYS A 466 2.71 25.91 -8.93
N GLU A 467 2.66 24.66 -9.37
CA GLU A 467 3.81 23.80 -9.57
C GLU A 467 4.77 24.34 -10.64
N LEU A 468 4.31 25.25 -11.51
CA LEU A 468 5.13 25.87 -12.53
C LEU A 468 6.33 26.63 -11.92
N SER A 469 6.20 27.19 -10.72
CA SER A 469 7.31 27.90 -10.04
C SER A 469 8.49 26.99 -9.69
N ASN A 470 8.32 25.66 -9.75
CA ASN A 470 9.39 24.70 -9.48
C ASN A 470 10.39 24.57 -10.64
N TYR A 471 10.05 25.02 -11.85
CA TYR A 471 10.88 24.89 -13.04
C TYR A 471 11.66 26.18 -13.30
N LYS A 472 12.86 26.25 -12.72
CA LYS A 472 13.69 27.48 -12.71
C LYS A 472 14.33 27.84 -14.07
N HIS A 473 14.34 26.90 -15.02
CA HIS A 473 14.98 27.04 -16.33
C HIS A 473 14.01 27.41 -17.46
N LEU A 474 12.72 27.60 -17.14
CA LEU A 474 11.70 27.93 -18.14
C LEU A 474 11.98 29.29 -18.80
N THR A 475 12.06 29.25 -20.13
CA THR A 475 12.17 30.41 -21.02
C THR A 475 10.87 30.64 -21.80
N LEU A 476 10.06 29.60 -22.04
CA LEU A 476 8.77 29.72 -22.72
C LEU A 476 7.66 28.94 -22.01
N ILE A 477 6.51 29.60 -21.81
CA ILE A 477 5.27 28.97 -21.33
C ILE A 477 4.11 29.34 -22.26
N ASP A 478 3.45 28.33 -22.81
CA ASP A 478 2.20 28.48 -23.57
C ASP A 478 1.01 27.89 -22.80
N LEU A 479 0.11 28.76 -22.34
CA LEU A 479 -1.13 28.44 -21.64
C LEU A 479 -2.36 28.88 -22.46
N SER A 480 -2.21 29.04 -23.77
CA SER A 480 -3.29 29.53 -24.64
C SER A 480 -4.45 28.53 -24.78
N ASN A 481 -5.63 29.01 -25.17
CA ASN A 481 -6.82 28.16 -25.39
C ASN A 481 -7.19 27.29 -24.18
N ASN A 482 -7.15 27.88 -22.98
CA ASN A 482 -7.56 27.25 -21.73
C ASN A 482 -8.80 27.97 -21.17
N ARG A 483 -9.15 27.71 -19.89
CA ARG A 483 -10.29 28.34 -19.21
C ARG A 483 -9.86 29.22 -18.03
N ILE A 484 -8.65 29.79 -18.09
CA ILE A 484 -8.07 30.55 -16.98
C ILE A 484 -8.83 31.87 -16.82
N SER A 485 -9.45 32.10 -15.66
CA SER A 485 -10.26 33.30 -15.40
C SER A 485 -9.57 34.33 -14.51
N THR A 486 -8.69 33.89 -13.61
CA THR A 486 -8.01 34.74 -12.63
C THR A 486 -6.50 34.46 -12.63
N LEU A 487 -5.72 35.51 -12.40
CA LEU A 487 -4.29 35.42 -12.12
C LEU A 487 -4.05 35.89 -10.69
N SER A 488 -3.06 35.31 -10.02
CA SER A 488 -2.61 35.73 -8.69
C SER A 488 -1.27 36.45 -8.77
N ASN A 489 -0.95 37.29 -7.78
CA ASN A 489 0.36 37.96 -7.69
C ASN A 489 1.55 36.99 -7.62
N GLN A 490 1.31 35.71 -7.34
CA GLN A 490 2.35 34.68 -7.21
C GLN A 490 2.39 33.72 -8.40
N SER A 491 1.50 33.87 -9.39
CA SER A 491 1.31 32.90 -10.49
C SER A 491 2.60 32.63 -11.29
N PHE A 492 3.48 33.63 -11.41
CA PHE A 492 4.76 33.52 -12.11
C PHE A 492 5.96 33.91 -11.23
N SER A 493 5.80 33.79 -9.90
CA SER A 493 6.87 34.11 -8.96
C SER A 493 8.09 33.20 -9.18
N ASN A 494 9.30 33.76 -9.01
CA ASN A 494 10.59 33.09 -9.19
C ASN A 494 10.94 32.66 -10.63
N MET A 495 10.25 33.14 -11.67
CA MET A 495 10.52 32.83 -13.08
C MET A 495 11.34 33.91 -13.81
N THR A 496 12.48 34.30 -13.25
CA THR A 496 13.26 35.46 -13.76
C THR A 496 13.85 35.25 -15.16
N GLN A 497 13.99 34.01 -15.63
CA GLN A 497 14.56 33.63 -16.93
C GLN A 497 13.52 33.54 -18.06
N LEU A 498 12.22 33.72 -17.74
CA LEU A 498 11.14 33.56 -18.71
C LEU A 498 11.25 34.64 -19.80
N LEU A 499 11.26 34.21 -21.07
CA LEU A 499 11.35 35.06 -22.26
C LEU A 499 9.98 35.23 -22.94
N THR A 500 9.16 34.18 -22.96
CA THR A 500 7.89 34.14 -23.68
C THR A 500 6.77 33.59 -22.80
N LEU A 501 5.70 34.37 -22.64
CA LEU A 501 4.49 33.96 -21.91
C LEU A 501 3.26 34.17 -22.78
N ILE A 502 2.53 33.08 -23.05
CA ILE A 502 1.33 33.10 -23.89
C ILE A 502 0.10 32.70 -23.06
N LEU A 503 -0.81 33.65 -22.87
CA LEU A 503 -2.09 33.49 -22.15
C LEU A 503 -3.29 33.79 -23.06
N SER A 504 -3.10 33.69 -24.38
CA SER A 504 -4.13 34.02 -25.38
C SER A 504 -5.36 33.12 -25.28
N TYR A 505 -6.53 33.63 -25.67
CA TYR A 505 -7.79 32.86 -25.74
C TYR A 505 -8.14 32.14 -24.44
N ASN A 506 -8.02 32.86 -23.33
CA ASN A 506 -8.46 32.42 -22.00
C ASN A 506 -9.71 33.22 -21.58
N ARG A 507 -10.04 33.27 -20.29
CA ARG A 507 -11.19 33.99 -19.73
C ARG A 507 -10.77 35.06 -18.73
N LEU A 508 -9.56 35.61 -18.89
CA LEU A 508 -9.00 36.58 -17.96
C LEU A 508 -9.84 37.87 -17.99
N ARG A 509 -10.36 38.27 -16.83
CA ARG A 509 -11.17 39.49 -16.67
C ARG A 509 -10.34 40.67 -16.16
N CYS A 510 -9.31 40.38 -15.39
CA CYS A 510 -8.49 41.36 -14.71
C CYS A 510 -7.02 40.91 -14.61
N ILE A 511 -6.12 41.89 -14.50
CA ILE A 511 -4.69 41.66 -14.24
C ILE A 511 -4.33 42.34 -12.92
N PRO A 512 -3.97 41.60 -11.86
CA PRO A 512 -3.43 42.20 -10.65
C PRO A 512 -2.10 42.93 -10.90
N ALA A 513 -1.88 44.04 -10.21
CA ALA A 513 -0.73 44.93 -10.45
C ALA A 513 0.66 44.30 -10.23
N ARG A 514 0.77 43.20 -9.48
CA ARG A 514 2.05 42.54 -9.17
C ARG A 514 2.20 41.16 -9.81
N THR A 515 1.32 40.82 -10.75
CA THR A 515 1.29 39.48 -11.36
C THR A 515 2.56 39.13 -12.12
N PHE A 516 3.20 40.12 -12.74
CA PHE A 516 4.37 39.95 -13.60
C PHE A 516 5.67 40.44 -12.94
N ASP A 517 5.65 40.69 -11.63
CA ASP A 517 6.82 41.12 -10.88
C ASP A 517 7.93 40.06 -10.97
N GLY A 518 9.17 40.48 -11.16
CA GLY A 518 10.33 39.60 -11.31
C GLY A 518 10.57 39.03 -12.73
N LEU A 519 9.66 39.20 -13.69
CA LEU A 519 9.82 38.72 -15.08
C LEU A 519 10.73 39.63 -15.94
N LYS A 520 11.94 39.91 -15.45
CA LYS A 520 12.87 40.90 -16.01
C LYS A 520 13.39 40.56 -17.41
N SER A 521 13.41 39.28 -17.77
CA SER A 521 13.88 38.79 -19.06
C SER A 521 12.76 38.62 -20.10
N LEU A 522 11.49 38.88 -19.73
CA LEU A 522 10.35 38.63 -20.61
C LEU A 522 10.39 39.54 -21.83
N ARG A 523 10.35 38.95 -23.03
CA ARG A 523 10.39 39.62 -24.33
C ARG A 523 9.03 39.66 -25.01
N LEU A 524 8.25 38.58 -24.87
CA LEU A 524 6.92 38.43 -25.47
C LEU A 524 5.89 38.09 -24.40
N LEU A 525 4.85 38.90 -24.30
CA LEU A 525 3.66 38.65 -23.48
C LEU A 525 2.42 38.67 -24.37
N SER A 526 1.68 37.57 -24.42
CA SER A 526 0.41 37.51 -25.14
C SER A 526 -0.78 37.35 -24.19
N LEU A 527 -1.67 38.34 -24.21
CA LEU A 527 -2.93 38.43 -23.49
C LEU A 527 -4.12 38.50 -24.46
N HIS A 528 -3.90 38.21 -25.74
CA HIS A 528 -4.87 38.38 -26.82
C HIS A 528 -6.12 37.51 -26.64
N GLY A 529 -7.31 38.03 -26.95
CA GLY A 529 -8.55 37.24 -26.90
C GLY A 529 -8.98 36.84 -25.49
N ASN A 530 -8.86 37.77 -24.53
CA ASN A 530 -9.37 37.64 -23.17
C ASN A 530 -10.51 38.66 -22.94
N ASP A 531 -10.96 38.81 -21.70
CA ASP A 531 -12.04 39.73 -21.30
C ASP A 531 -11.51 40.93 -20.48
N ILE A 532 -10.27 41.34 -20.73
CA ILE A 532 -9.58 42.40 -19.97
C ILE A 532 -10.10 43.76 -20.42
N SER A 533 -10.51 44.59 -19.45
CA SER A 533 -10.95 45.97 -19.74
C SER A 533 -9.96 47.04 -19.30
N VAL A 534 -9.24 46.85 -18.20
CA VAL A 534 -8.24 47.81 -17.71
C VAL A 534 -6.98 47.06 -17.27
N VAL A 535 -5.81 47.61 -17.57
CA VAL A 535 -4.53 47.15 -17.03
C VAL A 535 -4.05 48.20 -16.02
N PRO A 536 -3.85 47.84 -14.74
CA PRO A 536 -3.47 48.82 -13.73
C PRO A 536 -2.07 49.35 -13.97
N GLU A 537 -1.86 50.63 -13.63
CA GLU A 537 -0.54 51.23 -13.66
C GLU A 537 0.41 50.48 -12.72
N GLY A 538 1.62 50.20 -13.21
CA GLY A 538 2.61 49.42 -12.51
C GLY A 538 2.63 47.92 -12.83
N ALA A 539 1.61 47.38 -13.53
CA ALA A 539 1.56 45.97 -13.91
C ALA A 539 2.76 45.48 -14.73
N PHE A 540 3.42 46.39 -15.45
CA PHE A 540 4.54 46.10 -16.35
C PHE A 540 5.87 46.74 -15.90
N ASN A 541 5.98 47.18 -14.64
CA ASN A 541 7.18 47.88 -14.14
C ASN A 541 8.46 47.04 -14.26
N ASP A 542 8.39 45.76 -13.94
CA ASP A 542 9.53 44.84 -13.98
C ASP A 542 9.78 44.23 -15.38
N LEU A 543 8.92 44.52 -16.36
CA LEU A 543 9.02 43.99 -17.74
C LEU A 543 9.97 44.81 -18.61
N SER A 544 11.19 45.06 -18.12
CA SER A 544 12.17 45.93 -18.78
C SER A 544 12.66 45.43 -20.15
N ALA A 545 12.58 44.12 -20.41
CA ALA A 545 13.02 43.50 -21.66
C ALA A 545 11.89 43.28 -22.69
N LEU A 546 10.66 43.73 -22.39
CA LEU A 546 9.49 43.44 -23.22
C LEU A 546 9.55 44.19 -24.55
N SER A 547 9.39 43.45 -25.65
CA SER A 547 9.40 43.97 -27.02
C SER A 547 8.06 43.75 -27.73
N HIS A 548 7.35 42.68 -27.40
CA HIS A 548 6.08 42.32 -28.05
C HIS A 548 5.00 42.09 -26.98
N LEU A 549 3.92 42.84 -27.07
CA LEU A 549 2.76 42.73 -26.18
C LEU A 549 1.52 42.47 -27.03
N ALA A 550 0.99 41.27 -27.09
CA ALA A 550 -0.26 41.03 -27.82
C ALA A 550 -1.46 41.19 -26.87
N ILE A 551 -2.11 42.37 -26.85
CA ILE A 551 -3.29 42.64 -26.00
C ILE A 551 -4.59 42.85 -26.79
N GLY A 552 -4.55 42.67 -28.11
CA GLY A 552 -5.73 42.80 -28.98
C GLY A 552 -6.89 41.86 -28.62
N ALA A 553 -8.05 42.06 -29.26
CA ALA A 553 -9.27 41.28 -29.01
C ALA A 553 -9.67 41.20 -27.52
N ASN A 554 -9.45 42.29 -26.79
CA ASN A 554 -9.92 42.51 -25.43
C ASN A 554 -10.85 43.74 -25.41
N PRO A 555 -11.90 43.78 -24.58
CA PRO A 555 -12.80 44.93 -24.47
C PRO A 555 -12.18 46.05 -23.62
N LEU A 556 -11.10 46.66 -24.13
CA LEU A 556 -10.29 47.66 -23.44
C LEU A 556 -11.07 48.97 -23.24
N TYR A 557 -11.13 49.45 -22.00
CA TYR A 557 -11.77 50.71 -21.61
C TYR A 557 -10.71 51.81 -21.52
N CYS A 558 -10.62 52.62 -22.56
CA CYS A 558 -9.52 53.55 -22.80
C CYS A 558 -9.79 54.96 -22.24
N ASP A 559 -9.95 55.06 -20.92
CA ASP A 559 -10.05 56.33 -20.19
C ASP A 559 -8.66 56.78 -19.68
N CYS A 560 -8.63 57.75 -18.76
CA CYS A 560 -7.37 58.22 -18.18
C CYS A 560 -6.58 57.14 -17.43
N ASN A 561 -7.21 56.07 -16.93
CA ASN A 561 -6.53 54.96 -16.26
C ASN A 561 -5.71 54.10 -17.23
N MET A 562 -6.02 54.14 -18.52
CA MET A 562 -5.26 53.46 -19.58
C MET A 562 -4.31 54.40 -20.33
N GLN A 563 -4.22 55.67 -19.92
CA GLN A 563 -3.32 56.66 -20.52
C GLN A 563 -1.86 56.20 -20.45
N TRP A 564 -1.43 55.72 -19.27
CA TRP A 564 -0.07 55.23 -19.05
C TRP A 564 0.30 54.10 -20.02
N LEU A 565 -0.63 53.18 -20.31
CA LEU A 565 -0.37 52.06 -21.21
C LEU A 565 -0.22 52.54 -22.65
N SER A 566 -1.04 53.52 -23.04
CA SER A 566 -0.93 54.18 -24.34
C SER A 566 0.40 54.93 -24.49
N ASP A 567 0.90 55.58 -23.44
CA ASP A 567 2.22 56.21 -23.43
C ASP A 567 3.35 55.17 -23.45
N TRP A 568 3.21 54.11 -22.66
CA TRP A 568 4.17 53.03 -22.53
C TRP A 568 4.37 52.27 -23.86
N VAL A 569 3.29 51.93 -24.56
CA VAL A 569 3.33 51.26 -25.87
C VAL A 569 3.98 52.13 -26.95
N LYS A 570 3.84 53.46 -26.87
CA LYS A 570 4.45 54.40 -27.83
C LYS A 570 5.93 54.70 -27.55
N SER A 571 6.44 54.30 -26.39
CA SER A 571 7.88 54.38 -26.09
C SER A 571 8.66 53.40 -26.99
N GLU A 572 9.95 53.64 -27.24
CA GLU A 572 10.70 52.97 -28.33
C GLU A 572 10.60 51.43 -28.34
N TYR A 573 10.24 50.86 -29.50
CA TYR A 573 10.26 49.42 -29.85
C TYR A 573 9.33 48.47 -29.07
N LYS A 574 8.03 48.79 -28.93
CA LYS A 574 7.00 47.84 -28.43
C LYS A 574 5.91 47.61 -29.47
N GLU A 575 5.70 46.37 -29.89
CA GLU A 575 4.59 46.01 -30.79
C GLU A 575 3.37 45.51 -30.00
N PRO A 576 2.29 46.31 -29.86
CA PRO A 576 1.12 45.97 -29.04
C PRO A 576 0.12 45.00 -29.72
N GLY A 577 0.43 44.54 -30.93
CA GLY A 577 -0.56 43.97 -31.85
C GLY A 577 -1.70 44.95 -32.17
N ILE A 578 -2.78 44.46 -32.80
CA ILE A 578 -3.96 45.29 -33.10
C ILE A 578 -4.84 45.39 -31.84
N ALA A 579 -4.53 46.36 -30.97
CA ALA A 579 -5.32 46.67 -29.77
C ALA A 579 -6.26 47.87 -30.01
N ARG A 580 -7.57 47.61 -29.96
CA ARG A 580 -8.63 48.61 -30.12
C ARG A 580 -9.34 48.84 -28.79
N CYS A 581 -9.77 50.08 -28.58
CA CYS A 581 -10.58 50.47 -27.45
C CYS A 581 -12.05 50.10 -27.71
N ALA A 582 -12.73 49.54 -26.71
CA ALA A 582 -14.16 49.27 -26.74
C ALA A 582 -15.01 50.48 -26.31
N GLY A 583 -14.42 51.41 -25.57
CA GLY A 583 -15.05 52.65 -25.10
C GLY A 583 -14.09 53.46 -24.22
N PRO A 584 -14.54 54.55 -23.56
CA PRO A 584 -15.88 55.14 -23.63
C PRO A 584 -16.08 56.12 -24.82
N GLY A 585 -17.30 56.18 -25.35
CA GLY A 585 -17.72 57.18 -26.35
C GLY A 585 -16.86 57.21 -27.62
N GLU A 586 -16.29 58.37 -27.94
CA GLU A 586 -15.43 58.62 -29.12
C GLU A 586 -14.13 57.80 -29.16
N MET A 587 -13.77 57.14 -28.05
CA MET A 587 -12.63 56.23 -27.98
C MET A 587 -12.95 54.83 -28.54
N ALA A 588 -14.21 54.48 -28.77
CA ALA A 588 -14.57 53.20 -29.39
C ALA A 588 -13.90 53.02 -30.77
N ASP A 589 -13.40 51.81 -31.03
CA ASP A 589 -12.67 51.37 -32.24
C ASP A 589 -11.33 52.06 -32.52
N LYS A 590 -10.94 53.04 -31.70
CA LYS A 590 -9.65 53.71 -31.81
C LYS A 590 -8.52 52.77 -31.39
N LEU A 591 -7.39 52.86 -32.09
CA LEU A 591 -6.22 52.04 -31.80
C LEU A 591 -5.41 52.64 -30.66
N LEU A 592 -4.94 51.81 -29.73
CA LEU A 592 -4.11 52.23 -28.61
C LEU A 592 -2.80 52.88 -29.08
N LEU A 593 -2.21 52.36 -30.16
CA LEU A 593 -0.93 52.81 -30.70
C LEU A 593 -1.00 54.19 -31.40
N THR A 594 -2.06 54.47 -32.15
CA THR A 594 -2.13 55.68 -33.01
C THR A 594 -2.87 56.84 -32.35
N THR A 595 -3.68 56.58 -31.32
CA THR A 595 -4.49 57.60 -30.67
C THR A 595 -3.63 58.45 -29.72
N PRO A 596 -3.60 59.79 -29.81
CA PRO A 596 -2.81 60.63 -28.91
C PRO A 596 -3.19 60.41 -27.45
N SER A 597 -2.19 60.25 -26.56
CA SER A 597 -2.43 59.92 -25.15
C SER A 597 -3.24 60.98 -24.40
N LYS A 598 -3.20 62.24 -24.85
CA LYS A 598 -4.04 63.33 -24.33
C LYS A 598 -5.56 63.12 -24.51
N LYS A 599 -5.97 62.18 -25.37
CA LYS A 599 -7.39 61.85 -25.59
C LYS A 599 -7.94 60.87 -24.54
N PHE A 600 -7.08 60.19 -23.79
CA PHE A 600 -7.44 59.28 -22.70
C PHE A 600 -7.82 60.11 -21.47
N THR A 601 -9.07 60.55 -21.42
CA THR A 601 -9.58 61.42 -20.34
C THR A 601 -10.71 60.72 -19.60
N CYS A 602 -10.76 60.86 -18.28
CA CYS A 602 -11.84 60.30 -17.48
C CYS A 602 -13.03 61.27 -17.47
N GLN A 603 -14.18 60.81 -17.97
CA GLN A 603 -15.46 61.51 -17.86
C GLN A 603 -16.37 60.73 -16.89
N GLY A 604 -16.57 61.29 -15.69
CA GLY A 604 -17.43 60.68 -14.67
C GLY A 604 -16.85 59.42 -14.01
N SER A 605 -17.68 58.77 -13.18
CA SER A 605 -17.36 57.48 -12.54
C SER A 605 -17.40 56.34 -13.56
N VAL A 606 -16.39 55.45 -13.52
CA VAL A 606 -16.32 54.25 -14.36
C VAL A 606 -17.52 53.33 -14.11
N ASP A 607 -18.05 52.71 -15.17
CA ASP A 607 -19.18 51.78 -15.08
C ASP A 607 -18.88 50.65 -14.07
N VAL A 608 -19.83 50.39 -13.18
CA VAL A 608 -19.73 49.37 -12.12
C VAL A 608 -19.43 47.99 -12.71
N ASN A 609 -19.93 47.67 -13.91
CA ASN A 609 -19.66 46.41 -14.59
C ASN A 609 -18.19 46.24 -15.00
N ILE A 610 -17.49 47.33 -15.28
CA ILE A 610 -16.06 47.32 -15.63
C ILE A 610 -15.22 47.17 -14.36
N LEU A 611 -15.59 47.87 -13.29
CA LEU A 611 -14.94 47.74 -11.99
C LEU A 611 -15.16 46.36 -11.36
N ALA A 612 -16.33 45.76 -11.59
CA ALA A 612 -16.70 44.43 -11.10
C ALA A 612 -15.89 43.29 -11.75
N LYS A 613 -15.23 43.52 -12.90
CA LYS A 613 -14.33 42.53 -13.51
C LYS A 613 -13.10 42.22 -12.65
N CYS A 614 -12.62 43.20 -11.89
CA CYS A 614 -11.50 43.05 -10.95
C CYS A 614 -11.96 42.80 -9.51
N ASN A 615 -13.12 43.35 -9.14
CA ASN A 615 -13.69 43.22 -7.80
C ASN A 615 -15.21 42.96 -7.91
N PRO A 616 -15.62 41.69 -8.06
CA PRO A 616 -17.02 41.32 -8.27
C PRO A 616 -18.00 41.89 -7.24
N CYS A 617 -17.56 42.05 -5.98
CA CYS A 617 -18.42 42.58 -4.93
C CYS A 617 -18.85 44.04 -5.14
N LEU A 618 -18.19 44.80 -6.02
CA LEU A 618 -18.65 46.14 -6.40
C LEU A 618 -19.99 46.13 -7.16
N SER A 619 -20.35 45.01 -7.81
CA SER A 619 -21.64 44.85 -8.49
C SER A 619 -22.79 44.42 -7.58
N ASN A 620 -22.53 44.25 -6.27
CA ASN A 620 -23.48 43.68 -5.29
C ASN A 620 -24.17 42.40 -5.83
N PRO A 621 -23.40 41.34 -6.15
CA PRO A 621 -23.95 40.13 -6.73
C PRO A 621 -24.86 39.38 -5.74
N CYS A 622 -24.57 39.45 -4.45
CA CYS A 622 -25.37 38.83 -3.40
C CYS A 622 -26.71 39.53 -3.21
N LYS A 623 -27.80 38.77 -3.35
CA LYS A 623 -29.19 39.17 -3.12
C LYS A 623 -29.59 38.95 -1.66
N ASN A 624 -30.76 39.47 -1.29
CA ASN A 624 -31.40 39.25 0.02
C ASN A 624 -30.48 39.54 1.22
N ASP A 625 -29.80 40.70 1.22
CA ASP A 625 -28.86 41.12 2.27
C ASP A 625 -27.68 40.15 2.55
N GLY A 626 -27.32 39.33 1.56
CA GLY A 626 -26.10 38.52 1.58
C GLY A 626 -24.83 39.37 1.54
N THR A 627 -23.81 39.00 2.32
CA THR A 627 -22.51 39.71 2.31
C THR A 627 -21.57 39.09 1.28
N CYS A 628 -21.01 39.90 0.38
CA CYS A 628 -20.11 39.46 -0.68
C CYS A 628 -18.65 39.47 -0.23
N ASN A 629 -17.94 38.36 -0.45
CA ASN A 629 -16.49 38.27 -0.32
C ASN A 629 -15.85 37.88 -1.66
N ASN A 630 -14.69 38.46 -1.99
CA ASN A 630 -13.93 38.07 -3.18
C ASN A 630 -13.31 36.69 -2.97
N ASP A 631 -13.48 35.77 -3.93
CA ASP A 631 -12.98 34.40 -3.85
C ASP A 631 -12.00 34.11 -5.01
N PRO A 632 -10.80 33.55 -4.74
CA PRO A 632 -9.80 33.29 -5.80
C PRO A 632 -10.23 32.23 -6.83
N VAL A 633 -11.11 31.30 -6.45
CA VAL A 633 -11.52 30.14 -7.25
C VAL A 633 -12.87 30.40 -7.92
N ASP A 634 -13.86 30.83 -7.14
CA ASP A 634 -15.24 31.04 -7.60
C ASP A 634 -15.54 32.49 -8.00
N PHE A 635 -14.50 33.34 -8.09
CA PHE A 635 -14.56 34.78 -8.38
C PHE A 635 -15.17 35.62 -7.23
N TYR A 636 -16.30 35.20 -6.67
CA TYR A 636 -16.89 35.74 -5.43
C TYR A 636 -17.71 34.68 -4.71
N ARG A 637 -17.93 34.91 -3.41
CA ARG A 637 -18.76 34.07 -2.55
C ARG A 637 -19.66 34.91 -1.68
N CYS A 638 -20.95 34.59 -1.67
CA CYS A 638 -21.94 35.24 -0.82
C CYS A 638 -22.15 34.47 0.49
N THR A 639 -22.20 35.17 1.61
CA THR A 639 -22.70 34.61 2.88
C THR A 639 -24.15 35.03 3.05
N CYS A 640 -25.05 34.06 2.96
CA CYS A 640 -26.50 34.30 2.96
C CYS A 640 -27.07 34.38 4.38
N PRO A 641 -28.02 35.30 4.64
CA PRO A 641 -28.76 35.37 5.89
C PRO A 641 -29.77 34.22 6.03
N TYR A 642 -30.25 34.00 7.27
CA TYR A 642 -31.20 32.95 7.60
C TYR A 642 -32.46 33.04 6.73
N GLY A 643 -32.80 31.96 6.02
CA GLY A 643 -33.94 31.91 5.09
C GLY A 643 -33.60 31.93 3.60
N PHE A 644 -32.32 32.07 3.22
CA PHE A 644 -31.89 32.06 1.81
C PHE A 644 -30.64 31.20 1.57
N LYS A 645 -30.54 30.58 0.39
CA LYS A 645 -29.40 29.77 -0.09
C LYS A 645 -29.09 30.06 -1.57
N GLY A 646 -28.02 29.50 -2.12
CA GLY A 646 -27.56 29.74 -3.51
C GLY A 646 -26.28 30.57 -3.58
N GLN A 647 -25.60 30.57 -4.73
CA GLN A 647 -24.34 31.33 -4.94
C GLN A 647 -24.53 32.82 -4.72
N ASP A 648 -25.72 33.33 -5.08
CA ASP A 648 -26.09 34.74 -5.00
C ASP A 648 -27.11 35.00 -3.89
N CYS A 649 -27.37 34.04 -3.00
CA CYS A 649 -28.41 34.13 -1.97
C CYS A 649 -29.82 34.41 -2.51
N ASP A 650 -30.11 33.97 -3.72
CA ASP A 650 -31.35 34.21 -4.48
C ASP A 650 -32.43 33.16 -4.21
N VAL A 651 -32.09 32.01 -3.60
CA VAL A 651 -33.03 30.90 -3.38
C VAL A 651 -33.64 30.97 -1.98
N PRO A 652 -34.94 31.25 -1.82
CA PRO A 652 -35.62 31.23 -0.52
C PRO A 652 -35.81 29.80 0.03
N ILE A 653 -35.64 29.64 1.33
CA ILE A 653 -35.87 28.40 2.08
C ILE A 653 -37.39 28.30 2.37
N HIS A 654 -38.06 27.27 1.83
CA HIS A 654 -39.51 27.01 1.98
C HIS A 654 -39.78 25.64 2.65
N ALA A 655 -40.96 25.46 3.23
CA ALA A 655 -41.30 24.36 4.15
C ALA A 655 -41.14 22.93 3.59
N CYS A 656 -41.22 22.71 2.27
CA CYS A 656 -41.02 21.37 1.68
C CYS A 656 -39.54 21.01 1.41
N ILE A 657 -38.57 21.92 1.62
CA ILE A 657 -37.13 21.62 1.39
C ILE A 657 -36.57 20.60 2.41
N SER A 658 -37.19 20.49 3.58
CA SER A 658 -36.82 19.56 4.65
C SER A 658 -37.51 18.20 4.57
N ASN A 659 -38.31 17.92 3.52
CA ASN A 659 -39.15 16.72 3.38
C ASN A 659 -39.97 16.41 4.65
N PRO A 660 -40.91 17.29 5.04
CA PRO A 660 -41.68 17.14 6.28
C PRO A 660 -42.75 16.03 6.24
N CYS A 661 -43.05 15.45 5.07
CA CYS A 661 -43.95 14.32 4.94
C CYS A 661 -43.22 13.01 5.23
N HIS A 662 -43.74 12.22 6.17
CA HIS A 662 -43.17 10.94 6.57
C HIS A 662 -43.59 9.80 5.62
N HIS A 663 -42.92 8.65 5.74
CA HIS A 663 -43.23 7.40 5.03
C HIS A 663 -43.42 7.51 3.50
N GLY A 664 -42.65 8.39 2.85
CA GLY A 664 -42.67 8.55 1.39
C GLY A 664 -43.84 9.40 0.85
N GLY A 665 -44.55 10.14 1.71
CA GLY A 665 -45.57 11.10 1.30
C GLY A 665 -44.99 12.25 0.45
N THR A 666 -45.78 12.73 -0.51
CA THR A 666 -45.36 13.83 -1.41
C THR A 666 -45.82 15.18 -0.84
N CYS A 667 -44.88 16.12 -0.67
CA CYS A 667 -45.13 17.43 -0.06
C CYS A 667 -45.62 18.45 -1.08
N HIS A 668 -46.74 19.11 -0.79
CA HIS A 668 -47.34 20.16 -1.61
C HIS A 668 -47.43 21.48 -0.83
N LEU A 669 -47.10 22.60 -1.47
CA LEU A 669 -47.19 23.93 -0.87
C LEU A 669 -48.65 24.39 -0.87
N LYS A 670 -49.11 24.99 0.24
CA LYS A 670 -50.48 25.50 0.38
C LYS A 670 -50.52 26.97 -0.03
N GLU A 671 -51.18 27.29 -1.14
CA GLU A 671 -51.22 28.67 -1.65
C GLU A 671 -52.04 29.59 -0.72
N GLY A 672 -51.36 30.57 -0.11
CA GLY A 672 -51.98 31.62 0.72
C GLY A 672 -51.33 31.83 2.09
N GLU A 673 -50.53 30.88 2.59
CA GLU A 673 -49.84 30.96 3.89
C GLU A 673 -48.32 30.82 3.73
N LYS A 674 -47.54 31.71 4.36
CA LYS A 674 -46.08 31.81 4.17
C LYS A 674 -45.27 30.59 4.69
N ASP A 675 -45.88 29.74 5.52
CA ASP A 675 -45.25 28.53 6.11
C ASP A 675 -46.12 27.25 5.95
N GLY A 676 -47.16 27.27 5.11
CA GLY A 676 -48.11 26.16 4.98
C GLY A 676 -47.71 25.10 3.94
N PHE A 677 -47.64 23.83 4.35
CA PHE A 677 -47.52 22.67 3.47
C PHE A 677 -48.62 21.64 3.79
N TRP A 678 -48.90 20.73 2.87
CA TRP A 678 -49.76 19.57 3.10
C TRP A 678 -49.20 18.35 2.36
N CYS A 679 -49.43 17.16 2.90
CA CYS A 679 -48.86 15.92 2.38
C CYS A 679 -49.94 15.07 1.68
N THR A 680 -49.62 14.52 0.51
CA THR A 680 -50.36 13.38 -0.06
C THR A 680 -49.69 12.09 0.36
N CYS A 681 -50.40 11.25 1.10
CA CYS A 681 -49.88 10.00 1.65
C CYS A 681 -49.91 8.86 0.63
N ALA A 682 -48.94 7.97 0.74
CA ALA A 682 -48.89 6.73 -0.01
C ALA A 682 -49.94 5.73 0.53
N ASP A 683 -50.41 4.82 -0.33
CA ASP A 683 -51.42 3.81 0.04
C ASP A 683 -50.98 3.01 1.28
N GLY A 684 -51.84 2.94 2.30
CA GLY A 684 -51.56 2.34 3.62
C GLY A 684 -51.29 3.34 4.76
N PHE A 685 -51.15 4.64 4.46
CA PHE A 685 -50.90 5.68 5.48
C PHE A 685 -51.93 6.82 5.46
N GLU A 686 -52.27 7.33 6.64
CA GLU A 686 -53.12 8.51 6.87
C GLU A 686 -52.49 9.52 7.86
N GLY A 687 -53.12 10.67 8.04
CA GLY A 687 -52.61 11.77 8.89
C GLY A 687 -52.13 13.01 8.12
N GLU A 688 -51.91 14.13 8.81
CA GLU A 688 -51.57 15.42 8.15
C GLU A 688 -50.17 15.42 7.52
N ASN A 689 -49.25 14.61 8.06
CA ASN A 689 -47.89 14.39 7.57
C ASN A 689 -47.62 12.94 7.18
N CYS A 690 -48.65 12.11 6.99
CA CYS A 690 -48.55 10.67 6.70
C CYS A 690 -47.88 9.85 7.82
N GLU A 691 -48.20 10.21 9.06
CA GLU A 691 -47.63 9.66 10.28
C GLU A 691 -48.34 8.41 10.80
N VAL A 692 -49.58 8.15 10.36
CA VAL A 692 -50.41 7.06 10.87
C VAL A 692 -50.45 5.93 9.84
N ASN A 693 -50.04 4.72 10.23
CA ASN A 693 -50.27 3.50 9.44
C ASN A 693 -51.70 3.02 9.67
N VAL A 694 -52.43 2.69 8.60
CA VAL A 694 -53.79 2.14 8.69
C VAL A 694 -53.69 0.67 9.08
N ASP A 695 -54.42 0.25 10.13
CA ASP A 695 -54.35 -1.12 10.66
C ASP A 695 -55.08 -2.12 9.74
N ASP A 696 -54.31 -2.94 9.02
CA ASP A 696 -54.77 -3.95 8.07
C ASP A 696 -55.18 -5.28 8.74
N CYS A 697 -55.10 -5.41 10.08
CA CYS A 697 -55.39 -6.66 10.81
C CYS A 697 -56.85 -6.84 11.27
N GLU A 698 -57.75 -5.88 11.05
CA GLU A 698 -59.15 -5.99 11.54
C GLU A 698 -59.96 -7.14 10.90
N ASP A 699 -59.55 -7.67 9.74
CA ASP A 699 -60.17 -8.83 9.06
C ASP A 699 -59.10 -9.77 8.43
N ASN A 700 -58.28 -10.44 9.26
CA ASN A 700 -57.17 -11.30 8.80
C ASN A 700 -57.53 -12.80 8.69
N ASP A 701 -56.86 -13.52 7.78
CA ASP A 701 -57.05 -14.94 7.46
C ASP A 701 -56.03 -15.88 8.18
N CYS A 702 -55.39 -15.41 9.25
CA CYS A 702 -54.34 -16.14 9.95
C CYS A 702 -54.85 -17.43 10.64
N GLU A 703 -54.26 -18.61 10.34
CA GLU A 703 -54.72 -19.91 10.86
C GLU A 703 -53.93 -20.37 12.11
N ASN A 704 -54.38 -21.43 12.79
CA ASN A 704 -53.71 -22.08 13.94
C ASN A 704 -53.42 -21.17 15.17
N ASN A 705 -54.35 -20.29 15.56
CA ASN A 705 -54.19 -19.34 16.68
C ASN A 705 -52.92 -18.46 16.54
N SER A 706 -52.49 -18.16 15.32
CA SER A 706 -51.41 -17.22 15.04
C SER A 706 -51.87 -15.78 15.30
N THR A 707 -50.91 -14.89 15.55
CA THR A 707 -51.18 -13.47 15.86
C THR A 707 -50.98 -12.63 14.62
N CYS A 708 -52.02 -11.95 14.15
CA CYS A 708 -51.89 -11.00 13.05
C CYS A 708 -51.08 -9.79 13.50
N VAL A 709 -50.10 -9.41 12.68
CA VAL A 709 -49.31 -8.20 12.85
C VAL A 709 -49.53 -7.31 11.65
N ASP A 710 -50.02 -6.11 11.96
CA ASP A 710 -50.27 -5.05 10.99
C ASP A 710 -49.00 -4.70 10.21
N GLY A 711 -49.15 -4.49 8.91
CA GLY A 711 -48.09 -4.06 8.02
C GLY A 711 -48.55 -2.83 7.22
N ILE A 712 -47.86 -2.50 6.14
CA ILE A 712 -48.19 -1.30 5.36
C ILE A 712 -48.98 -1.76 4.14
N ASN A 713 -50.31 -1.52 4.16
CA ASN A 713 -51.24 -1.95 3.12
C ASN A 713 -51.28 -3.48 2.91
N ASN A 714 -50.95 -4.24 3.97
CA ASN A 714 -50.90 -5.70 4.04
C ASN A 714 -50.62 -6.16 5.48
N TYR A 715 -51.09 -7.34 5.90
CA TYR A 715 -50.80 -7.91 7.23
C TYR A 715 -49.94 -9.18 7.17
N THR A 716 -49.29 -9.54 8.28
CA THR A 716 -48.47 -10.77 8.38
C THR A 716 -48.88 -11.60 9.59
N CYS A 717 -49.02 -12.92 9.43
CA CYS A 717 -49.38 -13.83 10.51
C CYS A 717 -48.14 -14.34 11.26
N LEU A 718 -48.06 -14.10 12.57
CA LEU A 718 -47.02 -14.69 13.42
C LEU A 718 -47.39 -16.10 13.86
N CYS A 719 -46.72 -17.08 13.26
CA CYS A 719 -46.96 -18.49 13.51
C CYS A 719 -46.44 -18.94 14.89
N PRO A 720 -47.19 -19.81 15.61
CA PRO A 720 -46.68 -20.48 16.80
C PRO A 720 -45.43 -21.30 16.47
N PRO A 721 -44.51 -21.51 17.43
CA PRO A 721 -43.16 -22.02 17.18
C PRO A 721 -43.06 -23.40 16.49
N GLU A 722 -44.17 -24.13 16.40
CA GLU A 722 -44.23 -25.45 15.79
C GLU A 722 -44.72 -25.42 14.32
N TYR A 723 -45.11 -24.24 13.81
CA TYR A 723 -45.75 -24.05 12.52
C TYR A 723 -45.06 -22.97 11.66
N THR A 724 -45.18 -23.07 10.34
CA THR A 724 -44.61 -22.17 9.32
C THR A 724 -45.56 -22.07 8.12
N GLY A 725 -45.24 -21.26 7.11
CA GLY A 725 -46.16 -20.90 6.01
C GLY A 725 -46.72 -19.48 6.17
N GLU A 726 -47.16 -18.84 5.08
CA GLU A 726 -47.58 -17.42 5.09
C GLU A 726 -48.86 -17.18 5.92
N LEU A 727 -49.67 -18.23 6.13
CA LEU A 727 -50.84 -18.22 7.03
C LEU A 727 -50.69 -19.22 8.19
N CYS A 728 -49.47 -19.70 8.43
CA CYS A 728 -49.13 -20.63 9.52
C CYS A 728 -49.71 -22.05 9.39
N GLU A 729 -49.77 -22.57 8.17
CA GLU A 729 -50.42 -23.84 7.81
C GLU A 729 -49.52 -25.10 7.85
N GLU A 730 -48.19 -24.95 7.85
CA GLU A 730 -47.20 -26.05 7.76
C GLU A 730 -46.50 -26.34 9.10
N LYS A 731 -45.89 -27.52 9.30
CA LYS A 731 -45.18 -27.91 10.55
C LYS A 731 -43.66 -28.01 10.35
N LEU A 732 -42.86 -27.37 11.21
CA LEU A 732 -41.42 -27.08 10.99
C LEU A 732 -40.43 -28.22 11.37
N ASP A 733 -39.37 -28.44 10.56
CA ASP A 733 -38.22 -29.36 10.84
C ASP A 733 -36.91 -28.56 11.08
N PHE A 734 -36.39 -28.62 12.32
CA PHE A 734 -35.35 -27.72 12.87
C PHE A 734 -33.89 -28.12 12.58
N CYS A 735 -33.61 -29.21 11.87
CA CYS A 735 -32.24 -29.59 11.46
C CYS A 735 -32.01 -29.59 9.94
N ALA A 736 -32.95 -29.10 9.16
CA ALA A 736 -32.75 -28.89 7.72
C ALA A 736 -31.63 -27.86 7.47
N GLN A 737 -30.88 -27.99 6.38
CA GLN A 737 -29.66 -27.22 6.09
C GLN A 737 -29.84 -25.68 6.16
N ASN A 738 -31.05 -25.19 5.98
CA ASN A 738 -31.36 -23.77 5.91
C ASN A 738 -31.90 -23.20 7.24
N LEU A 739 -32.20 -24.07 8.22
CA LEU A 739 -32.78 -23.71 9.51
C LEU A 739 -31.93 -24.19 10.69
N ASN A 740 -30.70 -24.68 10.45
CA ASN A 740 -29.80 -25.13 11.51
C ASN A 740 -29.43 -23.95 12.44
N PRO A 741 -29.88 -23.94 13.70
CA PRO A 741 -29.67 -22.81 14.62
C PRO A 741 -28.31 -22.84 15.34
N CYS A 742 -27.47 -23.85 15.08
CA CYS A 742 -26.15 -23.97 15.71
C CYS A 742 -25.10 -23.14 14.95
N GLN A 743 -24.45 -22.20 15.63
CA GLN A 743 -23.41 -21.34 15.05
C GLN A 743 -22.00 -21.99 15.07
N HIS A 744 -21.04 -21.38 14.37
CA HIS A 744 -19.63 -21.81 14.33
C HIS A 744 -19.38 -23.26 13.88
N ASP A 745 -20.11 -23.71 12.85
CA ASP A 745 -20.08 -25.08 12.31
C ASP A 745 -20.37 -26.19 13.35
N SER A 746 -21.11 -25.85 14.41
CA SER A 746 -21.50 -26.77 15.48
C SER A 746 -22.56 -27.78 15.03
N LYS A 747 -22.52 -28.99 15.59
CA LYS A 747 -23.33 -30.12 15.10
C LYS A 747 -24.72 -30.14 15.74
N CYS A 748 -25.77 -30.01 14.93
CA CYS A 748 -27.17 -30.06 15.41
C CYS A 748 -27.70 -31.49 15.52
N ILE A 749 -28.43 -31.79 16.60
CA ILE A 749 -28.98 -33.10 16.92
C ILE A 749 -30.48 -32.97 17.26
N LEU A 750 -31.34 -33.67 16.52
CA LEU A 750 -32.79 -33.75 16.81
C LEU A 750 -33.06 -34.62 18.04
N THR A 751 -33.88 -34.11 18.95
CA THR A 751 -34.34 -34.81 20.17
C THR A 751 -35.87 -34.79 20.26
N PRO A 752 -36.50 -35.67 21.06
CA PRO A 752 -37.97 -35.71 21.19
C PRO A 752 -38.63 -34.45 21.79
N LYS A 753 -37.84 -33.51 22.31
CA LYS A 753 -38.31 -32.23 22.88
C LYS A 753 -37.86 -31.00 22.07
N GLY A 754 -37.29 -31.19 20.88
CA GLY A 754 -36.73 -30.10 20.04
C GLY A 754 -35.35 -30.43 19.49
N TYR A 755 -34.51 -29.43 19.23
CA TYR A 755 -33.13 -29.61 18.75
C TYR A 755 -32.10 -29.34 19.87
N LYS A 756 -30.89 -29.90 19.72
CA LYS A 756 -29.75 -29.64 20.61
C LYS A 756 -28.49 -29.43 19.79
N CYS A 757 -27.75 -28.36 20.06
CA CYS A 757 -26.45 -28.08 19.44
C CYS A 757 -25.29 -28.73 20.23
N ASP A 758 -24.38 -29.39 19.52
CA ASP A 758 -23.12 -29.92 20.05
C ASP A 758 -21.98 -28.99 19.61
N CYS A 759 -21.54 -28.13 20.53
CA CYS A 759 -20.69 -26.99 20.24
C CYS A 759 -19.24 -27.38 19.94
N THR A 760 -18.63 -26.63 19.03
CA THR A 760 -17.18 -26.69 18.79
C THR A 760 -16.42 -26.14 20.02
N PRO A 761 -15.23 -26.69 20.35
CA PRO A 761 -14.49 -26.28 21.55
C PRO A 761 -14.15 -24.78 21.53
N GLY A 762 -14.43 -24.07 22.64
CA GLY A 762 -14.31 -22.62 22.77
C GLY A 762 -15.64 -21.88 22.87
N TYR A 763 -16.73 -22.50 22.37
CA TYR A 763 -18.06 -21.91 22.40
C TYR A 763 -18.99 -22.68 23.35
N VAL A 764 -19.79 -21.92 24.09
CA VAL A 764 -20.80 -22.40 25.03
C VAL A 764 -22.14 -21.75 24.73
N GLY A 765 -23.20 -22.18 25.43
CA GLY A 765 -24.57 -21.72 25.18
C GLY A 765 -25.40 -22.71 24.37
N GLU A 766 -26.73 -22.53 24.37
CA GLU A 766 -27.66 -23.46 23.70
C GLU A 766 -27.57 -23.43 22.17
N HIS A 767 -26.96 -22.38 21.60
CA HIS A 767 -26.75 -22.21 20.15
C HIS A 767 -25.27 -22.09 19.76
N CYS A 768 -24.34 -22.30 20.71
CA CYS A 768 -22.90 -22.19 20.50
C CYS A 768 -22.45 -20.79 20.05
N ASP A 769 -23.14 -19.78 20.57
CA ASP A 769 -23.05 -18.35 20.25
C ASP A 769 -22.24 -17.56 21.27
N ILE A 770 -21.96 -18.14 22.44
CA ILE A 770 -21.22 -17.48 23.51
C ILE A 770 -19.77 -17.98 23.47
N ASP A 771 -18.83 -17.07 23.19
CA ASP A 771 -17.40 -17.32 23.35
C ASP A 771 -17.09 -17.44 24.86
N PHE A 772 -16.46 -18.54 25.25
CA PHE A 772 -16.14 -18.80 26.65
C PHE A 772 -14.89 -18.01 27.03
N ASP A 773 -15.04 -16.97 27.86
CA ASP A 773 -13.93 -16.14 28.34
C ASP A 773 -12.87 -16.97 29.07
N ASP A 774 -11.83 -17.35 28.33
CA ASP A 774 -10.75 -18.21 28.75
C ASP A 774 -9.79 -17.47 29.71
N CYS A 775 -9.96 -16.16 29.91
CA CYS A 775 -9.14 -15.34 30.82
C CYS A 775 -9.57 -15.39 32.29
N GLN A 776 -10.76 -15.88 32.64
CA GLN A 776 -11.25 -15.92 34.03
C GLN A 776 -10.38 -16.80 34.96
N ASP A 777 -9.73 -17.84 34.43
CA ASP A 777 -8.81 -18.74 35.13
C ASP A 777 -7.43 -18.82 34.43
N ASN A 778 -6.94 -17.68 33.95
CA ASN A 778 -5.69 -17.64 33.19
C ASN A 778 -4.46 -18.03 34.02
N LYS A 779 -3.49 -18.67 33.37
CA LYS A 779 -2.19 -19.07 33.96
C LYS A 779 -1.09 -18.03 33.71
N CYS A 780 -1.44 -16.80 33.31
CA CYS A 780 -0.45 -15.75 33.10
C CYS A 780 0.32 -15.50 34.41
N LYS A 781 1.65 -15.61 34.35
CA LYS A 781 2.56 -15.50 35.50
C LYS A 781 3.27 -14.15 35.48
N ASN A 782 3.88 -13.78 36.59
CA ASN A 782 4.76 -12.61 36.72
C ASN A 782 4.11 -11.26 36.38
N GLY A 783 2.79 -11.11 36.57
CA GLY A 783 2.07 -9.86 36.33
C GLY A 783 1.68 -9.61 34.87
N ALA A 784 1.72 -10.66 34.03
CA ALA A 784 1.31 -10.60 32.63
C ALA A 784 -0.20 -10.39 32.46
N GLN A 785 -0.56 -9.57 31.47
CA GLN A 785 -1.96 -9.21 31.16
C GLN A 785 -2.58 -10.25 30.23
N CYS A 786 -3.69 -10.86 30.65
CA CYS A 786 -4.42 -11.85 29.85
C CYS A 786 -5.32 -11.16 28.83
N THR A 787 -5.28 -11.64 27.58
CA THR A 787 -6.22 -11.27 26.52
C THR A 787 -6.92 -12.53 26.01
N ASP A 788 -8.24 -12.52 26.07
CA ASP A 788 -9.10 -13.65 25.70
C ASP A 788 -9.04 -13.90 24.18
N ALA A 789 -9.13 -15.17 23.79
CA ALA A 789 -9.31 -15.56 22.40
C ALA A 789 -10.10 -16.87 22.31
N VAL A 790 -10.71 -17.10 21.15
CA VAL A 790 -11.59 -18.24 20.90
C VAL A 790 -10.87 -19.57 21.19
N ASN A 791 -11.31 -20.28 22.25
CA ASN A 791 -10.75 -21.55 22.73
C ASN A 791 -9.30 -21.45 23.26
N GLY A 792 -8.94 -20.32 23.88
CA GLY A 792 -7.73 -20.15 24.68
C GLY A 792 -7.27 -18.69 24.77
N TYR A 793 -6.69 -18.30 25.90
CA TYR A 793 -6.20 -16.95 26.12
C TYR A 793 -4.70 -16.77 25.78
N THR A 794 -4.28 -15.53 25.50
CA THR A 794 -2.86 -15.13 25.32
C THR A 794 -2.40 -14.22 26.47
N CYS A 795 -1.17 -14.39 26.95
CA CYS A 795 -0.58 -13.54 27.99
C CYS A 795 0.40 -12.53 27.40
N ILE A 796 0.23 -11.26 27.72
CA ILE A 796 1.15 -10.19 27.37
C ILE A 796 2.20 -10.06 28.49
N CYS A 797 3.44 -10.43 28.19
CA CYS A 797 4.51 -10.47 29.18
C CYS A 797 5.10 -9.08 29.50
N PRO A 798 5.31 -8.74 30.78
CA PRO A 798 6.10 -7.58 31.17
C PRO A 798 7.58 -7.77 30.81
N GLU A 799 8.32 -6.66 30.65
CA GLU A 799 9.73 -6.69 30.23
C GLU A 799 10.60 -7.66 31.06
N GLY A 800 11.44 -8.42 30.36
CA GLY A 800 12.35 -9.41 30.95
C GLY A 800 11.76 -10.81 31.13
N TYR A 801 10.44 -10.96 31.10
CA TYR A 801 9.77 -12.26 31.14
C TYR A 801 9.36 -12.71 29.73
N SER A 802 9.51 -13.99 29.46
CA SER A 802 9.15 -14.59 28.18
C SER A 802 8.42 -15.91 28.39
N GLY A 803 7.81 -16.45 27.33
CA GLY A 803 7.01 -17.68 27.42
C GLY A 803 5.54 -17.43 27.13
N LEU A 804 4.81 -18.49 26.81
CA LEU A 804 3.40 -18.42 26.40
C LEU A 804 2.50 -17.89 27.53
N PHE A 805 2.91 -18.09 28.77
CA PHE A 805 2.27 -17.57 29.98
C PHE A 805 3.20 -16.66 30.79
N CYS A 806 4.27 -16.17 30.17
CA CYS A 806 5.27 -15.29 30.79
C CYS A 806 6.00 -15.92 31.98
N GLU A 807 6.15 -17.24 31.94
CA GLU A 807 6.70 -18.09 33.00
C GLU A 807 8.23 -18.08 33.07
N PHE A 808 8.92 -17.70 31.99
CA PHE A 808 10.38 -17.70 31.93
C PHE A 808 10.92 -16.37 32.45
N SER A 809 11.54 -16.41 33.63
CA SER A 809 12.44 -15.35 34.12
C SER A 809 13.68 -15.22 33.22
N PRO A 810 14.27 -14.02 33.09
CA PRO A 810 15.37 -13.80 32.15
C PRO A 810 16.58 -14.71 32.46
N PRO A 811 17.22 -15.34 31.44
CA PRO A 811 18.47 -16.07 31.66
C PRO A 811 19.59 -15.08 32.03
N MET A 812 20.23 -15.31 33.19
CA MET A 812 21.53 -14.70 33.50
C MET A 812 22.57 -15.17 32.47
N VAL A 813 22.92 -14.29 31.53
CA VAL A 813 24.26 -14.26 30.94
C VAL A 813 24.70 -12.80 30.93
N LEU A 814 25.66 -12.48 31.81
CA LEU A 814 26.43 -11.24 31.76
C LEU A 814 27.15 -11.12 30.42
N PRO A 815 27.09 -9.94 29.80
CA PRO A 815 28.30 -9.24 29.46
C PRO A 815 28.26 -7.83 30.09
N ARG A 816 29.17 -7.62 31.04
CA ARG A 816 29.68 -6.32 31.53
C ARG A 816 28.76 -5.10 31.29
N THR A 817 28.09 -4.73 32.37
CA THR A 817 27.30 -3.53 32.64
C THR A 817 27.68 -2.31 31.79
N SER A 818 26.81 -1.99 30.85
CA SER A 818 26.72 -0.69 30.22
C SER A 818 26.14 0.31 31.25
N PRO A 819 26.65 1.54 31.36
CA PRO A 819 26.07 2.58 32.23
C PRO A 819 24.57 2.84 32.01
N CYS A 820 24.03 2.51 30.82
CA CYS A 820 22.61 2.61 30.50
C CYS A 820 21.73 1.50 31.11
N ASP A 821 22.32 0.39 31.59
CA ASP A 821 21.55 -0.75 32.11
C ASP A 821 20.81 -0.42 33.43
N ASN A 822 21.22 0.65 34.12
CA ASN A 822 20.58 1.18 35.34
C ASN A 822 20.04 2.61 35.16
N TYR A 823 20.00 3.14 33.93
CA TYR A 823 19.59 4.53 33.65
C TYR A 823 18.29 4.55 32.82
N GLU A 824 17.16 4.64 33.51
CA GLU A 824 15.83 4.64 32.89
C GLU A 824 15.47 5.98 32.24
N CYS A 825 15.20 5.93 30.94
CA CYS A 825 14.64 7.03 30.17
C CYS A 825 13.11 6.88 30.07
N GLN A 826 12.37 7.96 30.34
CA GLN A 826 10.90 8.01 30.29
C GLN A 826 10.39 8.37 28.88
N ASN A 827 9.09 8.19 28.65
CA ASN A 827 8.39 8.58 27.41
C ASN A 827 8.96 7.99 26.12
N GLY A 828 9.47 6.74 26.16
CA GLY A 828 9.98 6.03 24.98
C GLY A 828 11.33 6.54 24.44
N ALA A 829 12.05 7.33 25.23
CA ALA A 829 13.39 7.83 24.90
C ALA A 829 14.47 6.73 24.99
N GLN A 830 15.49 6.80 24.13
CA GLN A 830 16.57 5.81 24.07
C GLN A 830 17.77 6.24 24.93
N CYS A 831 18.28 5.38 25.81
CA CYS A 831 19.53 5.65 26.54
C CYS A 831 20.75 5.45 25.64
N ILE A 832 21.66 6.42 25.62
CA ILE A 832 22.93 6.38 24.90
C ILE A 832 24.09 6.73 25.84
N ILE A 833 25.25 6.13 25.64
CA ILE A 833 26.45 6.44 26.44
C ILE A 833 27.23 7.55 25.72
N LYS A 834 27.42 8.70 26.38
CA LYS A 834 28.25 9.80 25.87
C LYS A 834 29.32 10.11 26.92
N GLU A 835 30.59 10.06 26.51
CA GLU A 835 31.74 10.30 27.42
C GLU A 835 31.77 9.41 28.69
N SER A 836 31.23 8.18 28.62
CA SER A 836 31.09 7.21 29.72
C SER A 836 29.98 7.50 30.75
N GLU A 837 29.14 8.50 30.53
CA GLU A 837 27.90 8.70 31.30
C GLU A 837 26.66 8.33 30.49
N PRO A 838 25.62 7.73 31.12
CA PRO A 838 24.36 7.42 30.46
C PRO A 838 23.52 8.70 30.29
N ILE A 839 23.10 8.98 29.05
CA ILE A 839 22.28 10.14 28.70
C ILE A 839 21.05 9.65 27.94
N CYS A 840 19.86 10.15 28.30
CA CYS A 840 18.64 9.87 27.57
C CYS A 840 18.52 10.75 26.32
N GLN A 841 18.40 10.12 25.16
CA GLN A 841 18.06 10.79 23.91
C GLN A 841 16.54 10.95 23.82
N CYS A 842 16.05 12.14 24.15
CA CYS A 842 14.62 12.45 24.20
C CYS A 842 13.98 12.51 22.81
N LEU A 843 12.76 11.99 22.70
CA LEU A 843 11.90 12.16 21.52
C LEU A 843 11.47 13.63 21.39
N SER A 844 11.16 14.05 20.16
CA SER A 844 10.74 15.40 19.81
C SER A 844 9.58 15.89 20.71
N GLY A 845 9.88 16.86 21.58
CA GLY A 845 8.92 17.48 22.48
C GLY A 845 8.99 17.09 23.94
N TYR A 846 9.91 16.19 24.29
CA TYR A 846 10.23 15.84 25.67
C TYR A 846 11.64 16.36 26.05
N GLN A 847 11.81 16.78 27.30
CA GLN A 847 13.10 17.26 27.84
C GLN A 847 13.23 16.88 29.33
N GLY A 848 14.47 16.74 29.80
CA GLY A 848 14.80 16.33 31.17
C GLY A 848 15.93 15.31 31.14
N GLU A 849 16.57 15.05 32.28
CA GLU A 849 17.67 14.07 32.36
C GLU A 849 17.19 12.66 31.97
N LYS A 850 15.92 12.37 32.24
CA LYS A 850 15.24 11.13 31.86
C LYS A 850 14.17 11.35 30.80
N CYS A 851 14.19 12.49 30.09
CA CYS A 851 13.14 12.85 29.12
C CYS A 851 11.73 12.88 29.70
N GLU A 852 11.63 13.21 30.99
CA GLU A 852 10.38 13.14 31.72
C GLU A 852 9.40 14.25 31.29
N LYS A 853 9.83 15.51 31.12
CA LYS A 853 8.92 16.65 30.95
C LYS A 853 8.42 16.79 29.52
N LEU A 854 7.11 17.01 29.32
CA LEU A 854 6.54 17.36 28.01
C LEU A 854 6.60 18.89 27.85
N ILE A 855 7.39 19.35 26.89
CA ILE A 855 7.74 20.77 26.75
C ILE A 855 7.28 21.39 25.43
N SER A 856 6.68 20.59 24.53
CA SER A 856 6.09 21.08 23.30
C SER A 856 4.76 20.40 22.98
N ILE A 857 3.82 21.17 22.47
CA ILE A 857 2.47 20.74 22.12
C ILE A 857 2.03 21.38 20.81
N ASN A 858 1.36 20.60 19.96
CA ASN A 858 0.82 21.04 18.68
C ASN A 858 -0.69 21.23 18.77
N PHE A 859 -1.18 22.41 18.36
CA PHE A 859 -2.59 22.77 18.31
C PHE A 859 -3.13 22.48 16.90
N VAL A 860 -4.08 21.56 16.80
CA VAL A 860 -4.62 21.05 15.52
C VAL A 860 -6.09 21.44 15.32
N ASN A 861 -6.80 21.86 16.37
CA ASN A 861 -8.20 22.26 16.29
C ASN A 861 -8.39 23.71 16.74
N LYS A 862 -9.31 24.44 16.08
CA LYS A 862 -9.61 25.85 16.34
C LYS A 862 -10.39 26.10 17.64
N GLU A 863 -10.74 25.04 18.37
CA GLU A 863 -11.42 25.10 19.68
C GLU A 863 -10.53 24.63 20.85
N SER A 864 -9.28 24.22 20.57
CA SER A 864 -8.36 23.69 21.59
C SER A 864 -7.81 24.79 22.50
N TYR A 865 -7.78 24.57 23.80
CA TYR A 865 -7.06 25.46 24.72
C TYR A 865 -6.41 24.71 25.88
N LEU A 866 -5.32 25.26 26.40
CA LEU A 866 -4.62 24.71 27.56
C LEU A 866 -4.82 25.63 28.77
N GLN A 867 -5.29 25.08 29.88
CA GLN A 867 -5.48 25.82 31.13
C GLN A 867 -4.28 25.63 32.06
N ILE A 868 -3.56 26.72 32.34
CA ILE A 868 -2.47 26.75 33.32
C ILE A 868 -3.02 27.23 34.68
N PRO A 869 -2.73 26.51 35.79
CA PRO A 869 -3.16 26.91 37.13
C PRO A 869 -2.66 28.32 37.53
N SER A 870 -3.54 29.15 38.08
CA SER A 870 -3.24 30.56 38.42
C SER A 870 -2.17 30.74 39.51
N ALA A 871 -1.92 29.72 40.33
CA ALA A 871 -0.95 29.73 41.44
C ALA A 871 0.52 29.97 41.03
N LYS A 872 0.86 29.86 39.73
CA LYS A 872 2.23 30.06 39.21
C LYS A 872 2.55 31.49 38.75
N ILE A 873 1.55 32.38 38.67
CA ILE A 873 1.70 33.74 38.16
C ILE A 873 1.89 34.70 39.33
N ARG A 874 2.93 35.56 39.27
CA ARG A 874 3.32 36.53 40.32
C ARG A 874 3.04 37.98 39.85
N PRO A 875 3.02 39.00 40.74
CA PRO A 875 2.80 40.40 40.32
C PRO A 875 3.83 40.88 39.29
N GLN A 876 5.06 40.42 39.42
CA GLN A 876 6.10 40.53 38.40
C GLN A 876 6.16 39.18 37.69
N THR A 877 5.66 39.13 36.46
CA THR A 877 5.67 37.90 35.66
C THR A 877 6.37 38.10 34.33
N ASN A 878 7.32 37.20 34.06
CA ASN A 878 7.95 37.05 32.76
C ASN A 878 7.41 35.78 32.10
N ILE A 879 6.80 35.90 30.92
CA ILE A 879 6.34 34.79 30.11
C ILE A 879 7.14 34.77 28.82
N THR A 880 7.81 33.65 28.56
CA THR A 880 8.55 33.43 27.32
C THR A 880 8.04 32.15 26.68
N LEU A 881 7.72 32.18 25.40
CA LEU A 881 7.30 30.98 24.66
C LEU A 881 7.87 30.98 23.25
N GLN A 882 8.10 29.78 22.71
CA GLN A 882 8.44 29.60 21.31
C GLN A 882 7.23 29.12 20.55
N ILE A 883 6.92 29.78 19.44
CA ILE A 883 5.74 29.50 18.64
C ILE A 883 6.09 29.37 17.16
N ALA A 884 5.52 28.36 16.50
CA ALA A 884 5.56 28.20 15.05
C ALA A 884 4.13 28.06 14.52
N THR A 885 3.72 28.94 13.62
CA THR A 885 2.36 28.99 13.05
C THR A 885 2.41 29.59 11.64
N ASP A 886 1.51 29.15 10.77
CA ASP A 886 1.23 29.72 9.44
C ASP A 886 -0.12 30.45 9.39
N GLU A 887 -0.90 30.41 10.47
CA GLU A 887 -2.14 31.17 10.63
C GLU A 887 -1.86 32.68 10.82
N ASP A 888 -2.75 33.52 10.29
CA ASP A 888 -2.65 34.99 10.40
C ASP A 888 -3.32 35.55 11.66
N SER A 889 -4.16 34.75 12.33
CA SER A 889 -4.94 35.16 13.50
C SER A 889 -5.16 34.01 14.48
N GLY A 890 -5.12 34.31 15.78
CA GLY A 890 -5.45 33.34 16.83
C GLY A 890 -4.98 33.78 18.21
N ILE A 891 -5.49 33.16 19.27
CA ILE A 891 -5.14 33.52 20.64
C ILE A 891 -3.92 32.72 21.11
N LEU A 892 -2.86 33.42 21.55
CA LEU A 892 -1.66 32.78 22.10
C LEU A 892 -1.75 32.61 23.61
N LEU A 893 -2.09 33.70 24.30
CA LEU A 893 -2.28 33.74 25.75
C LEU A 893 -3.49 34.58 26.08
N TYR A 894 -4.34 34.11 26.99
CA TYR A 894 -5.52 34.83 27.44
C TYR A 894 -5.74 34.70 28.93
N LYS A 895 -6.06 35.81 29.60
CA LYS A 895 -6.50 35.85 31.00
C LYS A 895 -7.66 36.84 31.14
N GLY A 896 -8.81 36.40 31.66
CA GLY A 896 -9.99 37.27 31.77
C GLY A 896 -11.03 36.84 32.82
N ASP A 897 -11.45 37.83 33.63
CA ASP A 897 -12.78 37.95 34.29
C ASP A 897 -12.94 39.37 34.91
N LYS A 898 -11.84 40.11 35.21
CA LYS A 898 -11.88 41.53 35.66
C LYS A 898 -10.77 42.44 35.09
N ASP A 899 -9.58 41.90 34.80
CA ASP A 899 -8.47 42.58 34.10
C ASP A 899 -8.17 41.81 32.80
N HIS A 900 -8.32 42.43 31.63
CA HIS A 900 -8.17 41.76 30.34
C HIS A 900 -6.72 41.87 29.85
N ILE A 901 -6.00 40.74 29.79
CA ILE A 901 -4.74 40.62 29.04
C ILE A 901 -4.90 39.55 27.98
N ALA A 902 -4.83 39.96 26.72
CA ALA A 902 -4.84 39.05 25.58
C ALA A 902 -3.61 39.28 24.70
N VAL A 903 -2.87 38.20 24.47
CA VAL A 903 -1.78 38.11 23.48
C VAL A 903 -2.33 37.32 22.31
N GLU A 904 -2.50 37.99 21.17
CA GLU A 904 -3.14 37.43 19.98
C GLU A 904 -2.27 37.63 18.75
N LEU A 905 -2.35 36.69 17.80
CA LEU A 905 -1.90 36.90 16.44
C LEU A 905 -2.93 37.77 15.71
N TYR A 906 -2.47 38.82 15.06
CA TYR A 906 -3.29 39.72 14.27
C TYR A 906 -2.56 40.09 12.98
N ARG A 907 -3.03 39.55 11.84
CA ARG A 907 -2.42 39.71 10.52
C ARG A 907 -0.94 39.29 10.53
N GLY A 908 -0.65 38.15 11.17
CA GLY A 908 0.69 37.58 11.31
C GLY A 908 1.60 38.29 12.33
N ARG A 909 1.13 39.30 13.05
CA ARG A 909 1.89 40.02 14.10
C ARG A 909 1.36 39.69 15.48
N VAL A 910 2.20 39.80 16.51
CA VAL A 910 1.74 39.66 17.90
C VAL A 910 1.18 40.99 18.38
N ARG A 911 -0.09 40.97 18.78
CA ARG A 911 -0.76 42.07 19.45
C ARG A 911 -0.97 41.71 20.92
N VAL A 912 -0.55 42.60 21.80
CA VAL A 912 -0.87 42.50 23.23
C VAL A 912 -1.83 43.62 23.57
N SER A 913 -2.99 43.26 24.11
CA SER A 913 -4.02 44.21 24.54
C SER A 913 -4.18 44.14 26.06
N TYR A 914 -4.33 45.31 26.67
CA TYR A 914 -4.58 45.46 28.10
C TYR A 914 -5.74 46.44 28.32
N ASP A 915 -6.82 45.99 28.95
CA ASP A 915 -7.99 46.83 29.26
C ASP A 915 -8.22 46.92 30.79
N THR A 916 -8.12 48.14 31.33
CA THR A 916 -8.45 48.49 32.73
C THR A 916 -9.88 49.00 32.91
N GLY A 917 -10.72 48.92 31.87
CA GLY A 917 -12.06 49.51 31.86
C GLY A 917 -12.09 51.00 31.49
N SER A 918 -10.98 51.57 31.01
CA SER A 918 -10.91 52.93 30.46
C SER A 918 -10.73 52.87 28.95
N TYR A 919 -11.76 53.28 28.20
CA TYR A 919 -11.73 53.30 26.74
C TYR A 919 -10.92 54.51 26.23
N PRO A 920 -10.01 54.33 25.25
CA PRO A 920 -9.68 53.11 24.51
C PRO A 920 -8.66 52.20 25.23
N ALA A 921 -8.81 50.88 25.06
CA ALA A 921 -7.84 49.90 25.56
C ALA A 921 -6.45 50.11 24.95
N SER A 922 -5.41 50.00 25.77
CA SER A 922 -4.02 50.19 25.31
C SER A 922 -3.52 48.90 24.67
N ALA A 923 -3.07 48.96 23.42
CA ALA A 923 -2.54 47.79 22.70
C ALA A 923 -1.17 48.08 22.09
N ILE A 924 -0.26 47.10 22.17
CA ILE A 924 1.04 47.10 21.49
C ILE A 924 1.06 46.04 20.40
N TYR A 925 1.74 46.36 19.30
CA TYR A 925 1.91 45.48 18.16
C TYR A 925 3.40 45.23 17.95
N SER A 926 3.75 43.99 17.61
CA SER A 926 5.09 43.68 17.14
C SER A 926 5.37 44.28 15.76
N VAL A 927 6.63 44.60 15.51
CA VAL A 927 7.10 45.06 14.19
C VAL A 927 7.40 43.87 13.28
N GLU A 928 7.72 42.74 13.89
CA GLU A 928 8.05 41.47 13.30
C GLU A 928 6.75 40.66 13.06
N THR A 929 6.72 39.91 11.96
CA THR A 929 5.66 38.94 11.62
C THR A 929 6.16 37.54 11.96
N ILE A 930 5.30 36.70 12.54
CA ILE A 930 5.64 35.36 13.04
C ILE A 930 4.81 34.23 12.39
N ASN A 931 4.14 34.50 11.26
CA ASN A 931 3.27 33.59 10.50
C ASN A 931 4.01 32.87 9.36
N ASP A 932 5.31 32.63 9.51
CA ASP A 932 6.16 32.04 8.46
C ASP A 932 6.33 30.50 8.60
N GLY A 933 5.67 29.89 9.59
CA GLY A 933 5.79 28.48 9.94
C GLY A 933 7.06 28.11 10.71
N ASN A 934 7.96 29.05 11.01
CA ASN A 934 9.18 28.84 11.80
C ASN A 934 8.95 29.19 13.28
N PHE A 935 9.85 28.74 14.15
CA PHE A 935 9.80 29.07 15.57
C PHE A 935 10.30 30.49 15.85
N HIS A 936 9.42 31.31 16.41
CA HIS A 936 9.71 32.64 16.95
C HIS A 936 9.63 32.65 18.48
N ILE A 937 10.49 33.43 19.13
CA ILE A 937 10.50 33.63 20.58
C ILE A 937 9.65 34.86 20.90
N VAL A 938 8.57 34.66 21.65
CA VAL A 938 7.72 35.74 22.17
C VAL A 938 7.99 35.91 23.65
N GLU A 939 8.48 37.08 24.03
CA GLU A 939 8.76 37.48 25.42
C GLU A 939 7.80 38.57 25.86
N LEU A 940 7.11 38.30 26.98
CA LEU A 940 6.20 39.21 27.63
C LEU A 940 6.66 39.46 29.07
N LEU A 941 7.06 40.70 29.36
CA LEU A 941 7.46 41.14 30.68
C LEU A 941 6.37 42.04 31.26
N ALA A 942 5.74 41.59 32.35
CA ALA A 942 4.79 42.39 33.13
C ALA A 942 5.42 42.71 34.50
N MET A 943 5.74 43.98 34.73
CA MET A 943 6.31 44.47 36.01
C MET A 943 5.69 45.82 36.38
N ASP A 944 5.09 45.90 37.56
CA ASP A 944 4.52 47.10 38.18
C ASP A 944 3.49 47.86 37.31
N GLN A 945 3.96 48.85 36.54
CA GLN A 945 3.17 49.70 35.63
C GLN A 945 3.63 49.59 34.17
N ILE A 946 4.39 48.55 33.86
CA ILE A 946 5.09 48.37 32.59
C ILE A 946 4.73 47.01 32.01
N LEU A 947 4.18 47.02 30.79
CA LEU A 947 3.98 45.83 29.97
C LEU A 947 4.89 45.94 28.76
N SER A 948 5.80 44.97 28.60
CA SER A 948 6.77 44.95 27.52
C SER A 948 6.63 43.68 26.67
N LEU A 949 6.66 43.85 25.35
CA LEU A 949 6.68 42.78 24.35
C LEU A 949 7.98 42.85 23.53
N SER A 950 8.69 41.74 23.40
CA SER A 950 9.80 41.54 22.48
C SER A 950 9.59 40.26 21.66
N ILE A 951 9.98 40.30 20.38
CA ILE A 951 10.02 39.12 19.50
C ILE A 951 11.47 38.89 19.07
N ASP A 952 11.95 37.66 19.18
CA ASP A 952 13.29 37.23 18.73
C ASP A 952 14.46 38.10 19.24
N GLY A 953 14.33 38.65 20.46
CA GLY A 953 15.34 39.55 21.04
C GLY A 953 15.38 40.95 20.40
N GLY A 954 14.36 41.31 19.61
CA GLY A 954 14.16 42.65 19.04
C GLY A 954 13.87 43.73 20.09
N SER A 955 13.79 44.99 19.65
CA SER A 955 13.60 46.12 20.56
C SER A 955 12.26 46.02 21.30
N PRO A 956 12.25 46.00 22.65
CA PRO A 956 11.01 45.82 23.42
C PRO A 956 10.04 46.98 23.18
N LYS A 957 8.78 46.65 22.89
CA LYS A 957 7.66 47.61 22.84
C LYS A 957 7.02 47.69 24.21
N ILE A 958 6.88 48.89 24.74
CA ILE A 958 6.55 49.11 26.15
C ILE A 958 5.30 50.00 26.27
N ILE A 959 4.36 49.61 27.12
CA ILE A 959 3.29 50.46 27.63
C ILE A 959 3.69 50.93 29.04
N THR A 960 3.70 52.25 29.28
CA THR A 960 3.95 52.86 30.60
C THR A 960 2.69 53.62 31.08
N ASN A 961 2.52 53.80 32.40
CA ASN A 961 1.33 54.39 33.08
C ASN A 961 0.08 53.49 33.25
N LEU A 962 0.27 52.21 33.59
CA LEU A 962 -0.84 51.36 34.04
C LEU A 962 -1.28 51.79 35.47
N SER A 963 -2.59 51.98 35.69
CA SER A 963 -3.15 52.55 36.94
C SER A 963 -2.80 51.74 38.21
N LYS A 964 -2.62 52.40 39.37
CA LYS A 964 -2.17 51.86 40.68
C LYS A 964 -2.89 50.60 41.25
N GLN A 965 -3.98 50.13 40.65
CA GLN A 965 -4.60 48.83 40.96
C GLN A 965 -3.98 47.65 40.16
N SER A 966 -2.88 47.90 39.43
CA SER A 966 -2.18 46.98 38.52
C SER A 966 -1.40 45.86 39.21
N THR A 967 -2.05 45.05 40.04
CA THR A 967 -1.54 43.72 40.37
C THR A 967 -2.47 42.71 39.72
N LEU A 968 -2.00 42.04 38.66
CA LEU A 968 -2.63 40.87 38.03
C LEU A 968 -3.35 40.03 39.10
N ASN A 969 -4.68 40.13 39.17
CA ASN A 969 -5.43 39.46 40.23
C ASN A 969 -5.29 37.93 40.10
N PHE A 970 -5.15 37.22 41.23
CA PHE A 970 -4.66 35.82 41.29
C PHE A 970 -5.74 34.76 41.09
N ASP A 971 -6.99 35.17 40.95
CA ASP A 971 -8.14 34.27 41.03
C ASP A 971 -8.54 33.64 39.69
N SER A 972 -8.07 34.16 38.54
CA SER A 972 -8.44 33.66 37.21
C SER A 972 -7.31 32.84 36.55
N PRO A 973 -7.63 31.69 35.91
CA PRO A 973 -6.64 30.85 35.21
C PRO A 973 -6.08 31.54 33.95
N LEU A 974 -4.87 31.13 33.55
CA LEU A 974 -4.24 31.55 32.29
C LEU A 974 -4.51 30.48 31.23
N TYR A 975 -5.02 30.92 30.08
CA TYR A 975 -5.26 30.06 28.93
C TYR A 975 -4.18 30.25 27.88
N VAL A 976 -3.72 29.15 27.28
CA VAL A 976 -2.69 29.12 26.23
C VAL A 976 -3.27 28.44 24.99
N GLY A 977 -3.07 29.05 23.83
CA GLY A 977 -3.51 28.53 22.53
C GLY A 977 -4.98 28.76 22.17
N GLY A 978 -5.84 29.15 23.11
CA GLY A 978 -7.26 29.41 22.88
C GLY A 978 -7.99 29.79 24.17
N MET A 979 -9.32 29.93 24.15
CA MET A 979 -10.12 30.20 25.36
C MET A 979 -11.50 29.51 25.34
N PRO A 980 -12.08 29.14 26.50
CA PRO A 980 -13.39 28.50 26.58
C PRO A 980 -14.55 29.43 26.17
N VAL A 981 -15.45 28.92 25.32
CA VAL A 981 -16.59 29.65 24.73
C VAL A 981 -17.70 30.00 25.76
N LYS A 982 -17.71 29.39 26.95
CA LYS A 982 -18.84 29.43 27.91
C LYS A 982 -18.94 30.67 28.83
N ASN A 983 -17.93 31.55 28.92
CA ASN A 983 -17.97 32.74 29.80
C ASN A 983 -18.09 34.07 29.03
N ASN A 984 -19.01 34.14 28.06
CA ASN A 984 -19.20 35.29 27.18
C ASN A 984 -20.14 36.38 27.78
N ILE A 985 -19.98 36.72 29.06
CA ILE A 985 -20.82 37.76 29.71
C ILE A 985 -20.05 39.07 29.95
N ALA A 986 -18.72 39.05 30.03
CA ALA A 986 -17.90 40.27 30.20
C ALA A 986 -17.27 40.81 28.90
N ALA A 987 -17.22 40.02 27.82
CA ALA A 987 -16.60 40.40 26.53
C ALA A 987 -17.52 41.20 25.58
N ILE A 988 -18.73 41.55 26.01
CA ILE A 988 -19.74 42.25 25.18
C ILE A 988 -19.44 43.77 24.99
N ARG A 989 -18.27 44.26 25.41
CA ARG A 989 -17.93 45.70 25.34
C ARG A 989 -16.87 46.13 24.30
N GLN A 990 -16.37 45.27 23.40
CA GLN A 990 -15.47 45.71 22.31
C GLN A 990 -15.70 45.00 20.95
N SER A 991 -15.30 45.71 19.88
CA SER A 991 -15.47 45.56 18.41
C SER A 991 -15.90 44.21 17.77
N PRO A 992 -16.63 44.24 16.63
CA PRO A 992 -17.20 43.07 16.00
C PRO A 992 -16.14 42.21 15.27
N GLY A 993 -16.04 40.92 15.62
CA GLY A 993 -15.24 39.93 14.89
C GLY A 993 -14.44 38.92 15.72
N GLN A 994 -14.44 38.98 17.05
CA GLN A 994 -13.66 38.05 17.88
C GLN A 994 -14.44 36.77 18.21
N ASN A 995 -14.27 35.73 17.40
CA ASN A 995 -14.51 34.36 17.85
C ASN A 995 -13.23 33.91 18.59
N GLY A 996 -13.37 33.32 19.78
CA GLY A 996 -12.26 32.86 20.63
C GLY A 996 -11.50 31.65 20.07
N THR A 997 -11.11 31.70 18.80
CA THR A 997 -10.54 30.57 18.06
C THR A 997 -9.07 30.39 18.35
N SER A 998 -8.70 29.15 18.66
CA SER A 998 -7.34 28.65 18.66
C SER A 998 -6.71 28.74 17.27
N PHE A 999 -5.38 28.61 17.21
CA PHE A 999 -4.62 28.60 15.96
C PHE A 999 -4.09 27.19 15.64
N HIS A 1000 -3.69 26.98 14.38
CA HIS A 1000 -2.92 25.80 13.98
C HIS A 1000 -1.44 26.10 14.11
N GLY A 1001 -0.74 25.36 14.98
CA GLY A 1001 0.68 25.59 15.18
C GLY A 1001 1.22 24.98 16.46
N CYS A 1002 2.54 25.03 16.62
CA CYS A 1002 3.21 24.43 17.76
C CYS A 1002 3.67 25.49 18.77
N ILE A 1003 3.43 25.22 20.05
CA ILE A 1003 4.05 25.95 21.16
C ILE A 1003 5.05 25.04 21.85
N ARG A 1004 6.28 25.52 22.06
CA ARG A 1004 7.29 24.83 22.87
C ARG A 1004 8.01 25.78 23.82
N ASN A 1005 8.66 25.21 24.82
CA ASN A 1005 9.52 25.96 25.74
C ASN A 1005 8.79 27.15 26.41
N LEU A 1006 7.60 26.90 26.96
CA LEU A 1006 6.85 27.90 27.73
C LEU A 1006 7.50 28.07 29.11
N TYR A 1007 8.15 29.21 29.33
CA TYR A 1007 8.66 29.64 30.61
C TYR A 1007 7.69 30.65 31.23
N ILE A 1008 7.36 30.43 32.51
CA ILE A 1008 6.64 31.40 33.34
C ILE A 1008 7.52 31.63 34.56
N ASN A 1009 7.95 32.87 34.79
CA ASN A 1009 8.84 33.23 35.90
C ASN A 1009 10.15 32.44 35.92
N SER A 1010 10.72 32.21 34.73
CA SER A 1010 11.93 31.40 34.52
C SER A 1010 11.78 29.90 34.86
N GLU A 1011 10.56 29.43 35.11
CA GLU A 1011 10.25 28.01 35.30
C GLU A 1011 9.63 27.42 34.01
N LEU A 1012 10.28 26.39 33.46
CA LEU A 1012 9.78 25.65 32.30
C LEU A 1012 8.52 24.85 32.67
N GLN A 1013 7.43 25.08 31.96
CA GLN A 1013 6.16 24.40 32.23
C GLN A 1013 6.15 23.00 31.61
N ASP A 1014 5.62 22.03 32.36
CA ASP A 1014 5.43 20.64 31.95
C ASP A 1014 3.95 20.41 31.63
N PHE A 1015 3.66 20.07 30.37
CA PHE A 1015 2.31 19.93 29.85
C PHE A 1015 1.64 18.58 30.20
N ARG A 1016 2.36 17.62 30.83
CA ARG A 1016 1.79 16.32 31.22
C ARG A 1016 0.67 16.41 32.27
N ASN A 1017 0.75 17.40 33.15
CA ASN A 1017 -0.17 17.55 34.28
C ASN A 1017 -1.45 18.34 33.92
N VAL A 1018 -1.62 18.71 32.65
CA VAL A 1018 -2.78 19.45 32.17
C VAL A 1018 -3.64 18.51 31.32
N PRO A 1019 -4.96 18.39 31.56
CA PRO A 1019 -5.82 17.52 30.76
C PRO A 1019 -5.84 18.00 29.31
N LEU A 1020 -5.23 17.19 28.42
CA LEU A 1020 -5.16 17.47 26.99
C LEU A 1020 -6.56 17.30 26.38
N GLN A 1021 -7.06 18.36 25.75
CA GLN A 1021 -8.34 18.36 25.03
C GLN A 1021 -8.19 17.76 23.62
N VAL A 1022 -9.31 17.39 23.00
CA VAL A 1022 -9.36 16.87 21.62
C VAL A 1022 -8.81 17.91 20.65
N GLY A 1023 -7.72 17.58 19.95
CA GLY A 1023 -7.04 18.49 19.03
C GLY A 1023 -5.76 19.14 19.57
N ILE A 1024 -5.19 18.64 20.68
CA ILE A 1024 -3.83 18.96 21.14
C ILE A 1024 -2.98 17.68 21.11
N LEU A 1025 -1.84 17.70 20.40
CA LEU A 1025 -0.92 16.57 20.29
C LEU A 1025 0.41 16.86 21.01
N PRO A 1026 1.05 15.85 21.65
CA PRO A 1026 2.39 16.01 22.21
C PRO A 1026 3.45 16.06 21.10
N GLY A 1027 4.43 16.95 21.24
CA GLY A 1027 5.45 17.16 20.21
C GLY A 1027 5.07 18.21 19.16
N CYS A 1028 6.05 18.63 18.35
CA CYS A 1028 5.83 19.52 17.19
C CYS A 1028 5.98 18.79 15.85
N GLU A 1029 5.99 17.46 15.84
CA GLU A 1029 6.08 16.70 14.59
C GLU A 1029 4.69 16.58 13.95
N PRO A 1030 4.54 16.94 12.66
CA PRO A 1030 3.24 16.99 11.99
C PRO A 1030 2.60 15.60 11.83
N CYS A 1031 3.38 14.52 11.68
CA CYS A 1031 2.85 13.17 11.52
C CYS A 1031 3.33 12.20 12.60
N HIS A 1032 2.41 11.88 13.52
CA HIS A 1032 2.60 10.81 14.50
C HIS A 1032 1.75 9.58 14.11
N LYS A 1033 2.20 8.38 14.46
CA LYS A 1033 1.56 7.08 14.12
C LYS A 1033 0.10 6.88 14.57
N LYS A 1034 -0.47 7.82 15.33
CA LYS A 1034 -1.84 7.78 15.89
C LYS A 1034 -2.75 8.92 15.41
N VAL A 1035 -2.26 9.76 14.50
CA VAL A 1035 -3.03 10.93 14.01
C VAL A 1035 -4.13 10.50 13.04
N CYS A 1036 -3.84 9.52 12.19
CA CYS A 1036 -4.83 8.90 11.32
C CYS A 1036 -5.22 7.56 11.93
N VAL A 1037 -6.51 7.38 12.24
CA VAL A 1037 -7.01 6.22 13.00
C VAL A 1037 -6.96 4.96 12.14
N HIS A 1038 -7.56 5.03 10.94
CA HIS A 1038 -7.52 3.99 9.91
C HIS A 1038 -6.91 4.54 8.61
N GLY A 1039 -5.66 5.01 8.67
CA GLY A 1039 -4.98 5.61 7.54
C GLY A 1039 -3.51 5.94 7.80
N THR A 1040 -2.80 6.31 6.74
CA THR A 1040 -1.40 6.75 6.80
C THR A 1040 -1.28 8.27 6.80
N CYS A 1041 -0.52 8.80 7.77
CA CYS A 1041 -0.26 10.24 7.89
C CYS A 1041 0.88 10.68 6.96
N HIS A 1042 0.62 11.67 6.12
CA HIS A 1042 1.61 12.36 5.29
C HIS A 1042 1.79 13.81 5.75
N ALA A 1043 3.03 14.21 6.02
CA ALA A 1043 3.33 15.58 6.42
C ALA A 1043 3.23 16.52 5.21
N THR A 1044 2.35 17.52 5.27
CA THR A 1044 2.11 18.52 4.20
C THR A 1044 2.94 19.80 4.40
N SER A 1045 3.34 20.12 5.64
CA SER A 1045 4.27 21.22 5.98
C SER A 1045 5.04 20.93 7.28
N GLN A 1046 5.80 21.89 7.84
CA GLN A 1046 6.47 21.73 9.15
C GLN A 1046 5.48 21.65 10.33
N SER A 1047 4.23 22.08 10.15
CA SER A 1047 3.15 22.08 11.17
C SER A 1047 1.88 21.33 10.75
N GLY A 1048 1.69 21.04 9.45
CA GLY A 1048 0.48 20.43 8.88
C GLY A 1048 0.66 18.99 8.41
N PHE A 1049 -0.42 18.22 8.45
CA PHE A 1049 -0.49 16.83 8.00
C PHE A 1049 -1.77 16.53 7.20
N SER A 1050 -1.76 15.43 6.45
CA SER A 1050 -2.88 14.90 5.68
C SER A 1050 -2.98 13.40 5.91
N CYS A 1051 -4.18 12.90 6.20
CA CYS A 1051 -4.42 11.46 6.38
C CYS A 1051 -4.92 10.82 5.08
N GLU A 1052 -4.25 9.76 4.67
CA GLU A 1052 -4.69 8.89 3.57
C GLU A 1052 -5.40 7.67 4.15
N CYS A 1053 -6.72 7.59 3.96
CA CYS A 1053 -7.55 6.58 4.62
C CYS A 1053 -7.50 5.23 3.91
N GLU A 1054 -7.45 4.17 4.71
CA GLU A 1054 -7.61 2.79 4.23
C GLU A 1054 -9.04 2.55 3.74
N GLY A 1055 -9.23 1.56 2.86
CA GLY A 1055 -10.52 1.31 2.21
C GLY A 1055 -11.68 1.15 3.21
N GLY A 1056 -12.75 1.91 2.98
CA GLY A 1056 -13.96 1.96 3.82
C GLY A 1056 -13.87 2.88 5.04
N TRP A 1057 -12.81 3.66 5.15
CA TRP A 1057 -12.70 4.74 6.12
C TRP A 1057 -12.56 6.09 5.40
N THR A 1058 -13.23 7.12 5.92
CA THR A 1058 -13.27 8.48 5.39
C THR A 1058 -13.14 9.49 6.52
N GLY A 1059 -13.08 10.78 6.19
CA GLY A 1059 -12.87 11.86 7.16
C GLY A 1059 -11.41 12.29 7.27
N PRO A 1060 -11.14 13.49 7.81
CA PRO A 1060 -9.80 14.11 7.83
C PRO A 1060 -8.78 13.35 8.70
N LEU A 1061 -9.24 12.47 9.59
CA LEU A 1061 -8.41 11.60 10.43
C LEU A 1061 -8.66 10.11 10.17
N CYS A 1062 -9.41 9.77 9.13
CA CYS A 1062 -9.78 8.39 8.78
C CYS A 1062 -10.49 7.65 9.93
N ASP A 1063 -11.46 8.33 10.53
CA ASP A 1063 -12.22 7.91 11.71
C ASP A 1063 -13.70 7.59 11.38
N GLN A 1064 -14.15 7.84 10.14
CA GLN A 1064 -15.53 7.62 9.73
C GLN A 1064 -15.66 6.38 8.85
N GLN A 1065 -16.50 5.43 9.24
CA GLN A 1065 -16.70 4.19 8.48
C GLN A 1065 -17.73 4.40 7.35
N THR A 1066 -17.40 4.00 6.12
CA THR A 1066 -18.31 4.06 4.95
C THR A 1066 -19.00 2.71 4.79
N ASN A 1067 -20.34 2.68 4.93
CA ASN A 1067 -21.11 1.44 5.01
C ASN A 1067 -21.90 1.06 3.74
N ASP A 1068 -21.70 1.72 2.60
CA ASP A 1068 -22.33 1.27 1.35
C ASP A 1068 -21.45 1.59 0.12
N PRO A 1069 -20.91 0.56 -0.57
CA PRO A 1069 -20.13 0.76 -1.79
C PRO A 1069 -20.98 1.22 -2.99
N CYS A 1070 -22.32 1.11 -2.95
CA CYS A 1070 -23.22 1.50 -4.04
C CYS A 1070 -23.71 2.96 -3.98
N LEU A 1071 -23.44 3.69 -2.88
CA LEU A 1071 -23.81 5.09 -2.73
C LEU A 1071 -22.89 5.97 -3.59
N GLY A 1072 -23.46 6.60 -4.62
CA GLY A 1072 -22.69 7.33 -5.64
C GLY A 1072 -22.05 6.44 -6.71
N ASN A 1073 -22.63 5.26 -6.95
CA ASN A 1073 -22.13 4.34 -7.97
C ASN A 1073 -22.05 4.99 -9.36
N LYS A 1074 -21.07 4.56 -10.15
CA LYS A 1074 -20.86 5.02 -11.52
C LYS A 1074 -21.58 4.16 -12.55
N CYS A 1075 -22.54 3.32 -12.13
CA CYS A 1075 -23.32 2.50 -13.06
C CYS A 1075 -24.23 3.44 -13.86
N VAL A 1076 -23.93 3.67 -15.14
CA VAL A 1076 -24.62 4.68 -15.94
C VAL A 1076 -25.98 4.16 -16.40
N HIS A 1077 -26.01 3.03 -17.12
CA HIS A 1077 -27.22 2.37 -17.58
C HIS A 1077 -27.37 0.96 -16.97
N GLY A 1078 -27.30 0.88 -15.64
CA GLY A 1078 -27.39 -0.38 -14.91
C GLY A 1078 -27.60 -0.21 -13.41
N THR A 1079 -27.96 -1.30 -12.74
CA THR A 1079 -28.19 -1.33 -11.28
C THR A 1079 -26.94 -1.76 -10.54
N CYS A 1080 -26.56 -1.03 -9.50
CA CYS A 1080 -25.44 -1.36 -8.64
C CYS A 1080 -25.77 -2.53 -7.72
N LEU A 1081 -24.87 -3.51 -7.66
CA LEU A 1081 -24.93 -4.67 -6.78
C LEU A 1081 -23.68 -4.71 -5.89
N PRO A 1082 -23.82 -4.56 -4.57
CA PRO A 1082 -22.69 -4.64 -3.65
C PRO A 1082 -22.15 -6.07 -3.60
N ILE A 1083 -20.83 -6.22 -3.74
CA ILE A 1083 -20.14 -7.53 -3.69
C ILE A 1083 -19.60 -7.78 -2.28
N ASN A 1084 -19.14 -6.74 -1.59
CA ASN A 1084 -18.71 -6.72 -0.20
C ASN A 1084 -18.67 -5.26 0.31
N ALA A 1085 -18.26 -5.02 1.56
CA ALA A 1085 -18.27 -3.70 2.20
C ALA A 1085 -17.43 -2.61 1.49
N PHE A 1086 -16.59 -2.96 0.50
CA PHE A 1086 -15.70 -2.02 -0.20
C PHE A 1086 -15.80 -2.06 -1.74
N SER A 1087 -16.64 -2.92 -2.33
CA SER A 1087 -16.74 -3.05 -3.79
C SER A 1087 -18.16 -3.38 -4.27
N TYR A 1088 -18.49 -2.87 -5.46
CA TYR A 1088 -19.76 -3.09 -6.14
C TYR A 1088 -19.56 -3.48 -7.60
N SER A 1089 -20.57 -4.11 -8.20
CA SER A 1089 -20.65 -4.41 -9.63
C SER A 1089 -21.88 -3.76 -10.23
N CYS A 1090 -21.86 -3.46 -11.53
CA CYS A 1090 -23.03 -2.94 -12.24
C CYS A 1090 -23.71 -4.04 -13.06
N LYS A 1091 -25.02 -4.19 -12.90
CA LYS A 1091 -25.87 -5.04 -13.73
C LYS A 1091 -26.53 -4.21 -14.82
N CYS A 1092 -26.10 -4.37 -16.07
CA CYS A 1092 -26.53 -3.48 -17.17
C CYS A 1092 -27.95 -3.77 -17.67
N LEU A 1093 -28.66 -2.71 -18.06
CA LEU A 1093 -29.94 -2.77 -18.76
C LEU A 1093 -29.76 -3.19 -20.22
N GLN A 1094 -30.81 -3.73 -20.82
CA GLN A 1094 -30.77 -4.31 -22.17
C GLN A 1094 -30.32 -3.27 -23.22
N GLY A 1095 -29.22 -3.54 -23.93
CA GLY A 1095 -28.64 -2.63 -24.94
C GLY A 1095 -27.44 -1.79 -24.46
N HIS A 1096 -26.97 -1.99 -23.22
CA HIS A 1096 -25.77 -1.35 -22.68
C HIS A 1096 -24.82 -2.39 -22.05
N GLY A 1097 -23.52 -2.19 -22.21
CA GLY A 1097 -22.46 -3.09 -21.75
C GLY A 1097 -21.31 -2.34 -21.06
N GLY A 1098 -20.29 -3.07 -20.62
CA GLY A 1098 -19.15 -2.53 -19.88
C GLY A 1098 -19.31 -2.66 -18.35
N VAL A 1099 -18.19 -2.50 -17.63
CA VAL A 1099 -18.12 -2.71 -16.17
C VAL A 1099 -18.99 -1.71 -15.40
N LEU A 1100 -19.27 -0.56 -16.00
CA LEU A 1100 -20.12 0.51 -15.45
C LEU A 1100 -21.40 0.74 -16.27
N CYS A 1101 -21.71 -0.14 -17.23
CA CYS A 1101 -22.90 -0.01 -18.09
C CYS A 1101 -22.99 1.33 -18.84
N ASP A 1102 -21.83 1.88 -19.21
CA ASP A 1102 -21.65 3.18 -19.86
C ASP A 1102 -21.45 3.06 -21.38
N GLU A 1103 -21.26 1.84 -21.89
CA GLU A 1103 -21.14 1.59 -23.32
C GLU A 1103 -22.50 1.26 -23.93
N GLU A 1104 -22.94 2.01 -24.94
CA GLU A 1104 -24.05 1.58 -25.81
C GLU A 1104 -23.60 0.35 -26.61
N GLU A 1105 -24.30 -0.78 -26.47
CA GLU A 1105 -24.13 -1.94 -27.35
C GLU A 1105 -24.66 -1.57 -28.75
N LYS A 1106 -23.82 -0.90 -29.55
CA LYS A 1106 -23.95 -0.98 -31.00
C LYS A 1106 -23.74 -2.44 -31.36
N LEU A 1107 -24.71 -3.00 -32.10
CA LEU A 1107 -24.61 -4.31 -32.77
C LEU A 1107 -23.34 -4.35 -33.64
N PHE A 1108 -22.23 -4.65 -32.98
CA PHE A 1108 -20.93 -4.77 -33.60
C PHE A 1108 -20.92 -6.15 -34.24
N ASN A 1109 -21.17 -6.21 -35.54
CA ASN A 1109 -21.01 -7.45 -36.28
C ASN A 1109 -19.50 -7.66 -36.51
N PRO A 1110 -18.84 -8.54 -35.74
CA PRO A 1110 -17.38 -8.64 -35.72
C PRO A 1110 -16.80 -9.16 -37.05
N CYS A 1111 -17.65 -9.58 -37.98
CA CYS A 1111 -17.29 -9.97 -39.34
C CYS A 1111 -17.05 -8.81 -40.32
N GLN A 1112 -17.20 -7.54 -39.91
CA GLN A 1112 -16.76 -6.41 -40.74
C GLN A 1112 -15.25 -6.16 -40.68
N SER A 1113 -14.57 -6.54 -39.59
CA SER A 1113 -13.12 -6.32 -39.43
C SER A 1113 -12.26 -7.46 -40.01
N ILE A 1114 -12.81 -8.67 -40.17
CA ILE A 1114 -12.14 -9.83 -40.77
C ILE A 1114 -12.70 -10.10 -42.17
N ARG A 1115 -11.87 -9.92 -43.21
CA ARG A 1115 -12.17 -10.34 -44.59
C ARG A 1115 -11.56 -11.71 -44.89
N CYS A 1116 -12.39 -12.75 -44.91
CA CYS A 1116 -11.99 -14.09 -45.33
C CYS A 1116 -11.83 -14.12 -46.86
N LYS A 1117 -10.65 -14.44 -47.38
CA LYS A 1117 -10.42 -14.46 -48.84
C LYS A 1117 -11.19 -15.57 -49.52
N HIS A 1118 -10.98 -16.82 -49.09
CA HIS A 1118 -11.63 -18.00 -49.63
C HIS A 1118 -12.44 -18.73 -48.54
N GLY A 1119 -13.36 -18.00 -47.89
CA GLY A 1119 -14.20 -18.52 -46.80
C GLY A 1119 -15.28 -17.53 -46.38
N LYS A 1120 -16.11 -17.91 -45.41
CA LYS A 1120 -17.14 -17.04 -44.82
C LYS A 1120 -16.81 -16.77 -43.35
N CYS A 1121 -16.96 -15.52 -42.92
CA CYS A 1121 -16.76 -15.17 -41.52
C CYS A 1121 -17.95 -15.67 -40.68
N ARG A 1122 -17.63 -16.34 -39.57
CA ARG A 1122 -18.58 -16.89 -38.59
C ARG A 1122 -18.15 -16.46 -37.18
N LEU A 1123 -19.09 -16.45 -36.25
CA LEU A 1123 -18.82 -16.18 -34.84
C LEU A 1123 -18.73 -17.50 -34.07
N SER A 1124 -17.67 -17.65 -33.29
CA SER A 1124 -17.53 -18.78 -32.35
C SER A 1124 -18.51 -18.60 -31.17
N GLY A 1125 -18.78 -19.68 -30.42
CA GLY A 1125 -19.71 -19.65 -29.27
C GLY A 1125 -19.31 -18.71 -28.12
N LEU A 1126 -18.13 -18.08 -28.19
CA LEU A 1126 -17.63 -17.05 -27.27
C LEU A 1126 -17.64 -15.63 -27.91
N GLY A 1127 -18.34 -15.44 -29.04
CA GLY A 1127 -18.50 -14.13 -29.68
C GLY A 1127 -17.31 -13.64 -30.53
N LYS A 1128 -16.24 -14.44 -30.71
CA LYS A 1128 -15.09 -14.05 -31.55
C LYS A 1128 -15.29 -14.42 -33.04
N PRO A 1129 -15.02 -13.50 -33.99
CA PRO A 1129 -15.09 -13.78 -35.43
C PRO A 1129 -13.92 -14.65 -35.89
N TYR A 1130 -14.20 -15.69 -36.67
CA TYR A 1130 -13.21 -16.52 -37.34
C TYR A 1130 -13.66 -16.85 -38.75
N CYS A 1131 -12.70 -17.12 -39.63
CA CYS A 1131 -13.00 -17.50 -41.01
C CYS A 1131 -13.23 -19.01 -41.14
N GLU A 1132 -14.42 -19.38 -41.61
CA GLU A 1132 -14.73 -20.74 -42.03
C GLU A 1132 -14.29 -20.91 -43.49
N CYS A 1133 -13.18 -21.62 -43.70
CA CYS A 1133 -12.56 -21.75 -45.02
C CYS A 1133 -13.29 -22.72 -45.94
N GLY A 1134 -13.41 -22.33 -47.21
CA GLY A 1134 -13.91 -23.22 -48.26
C GLY A 1134 -12.94 -24.37 -48.54
N SER A 1135 -13.46 -25.45 -49.11
CA SER A 1135 -12.72 -26.67 -49.40
C SER A 1135 -11.44 -26.40 -50.22
N GLY A 1136 -10.27 -26.73 -49.66
CA GLY A 1136 -8.97 -26.52 -50.32
C GLY A 1136 -8.14 -25.35 -49.77
N TYR A 1137 -8.67 -24.54 -48.86
CA TYR A 1137 -7.98 -23.39 -48.25
C TYR A 1137 -7.92 -23.48 -46.72
N THR A 1138 -6.87 -22.93 -46.09
CA THR A 1138 -6.62 -22.90 -44.64
C THR A 1138 -6.00 -21.56 -44.23
N GLY A 1139 -5.80 -21.37 -42.92
CA GLY A 1139 -5.23 -20.16 -42.33
C GLY A 1139 -6.32 -19.27 -41.74
N ASP A 1140 -5.94 -18.37 -40.84
CA ASP A 1140 -6.88 -17.56 -40.05
C ASP A 1140 -7.75 -16.63 -40.90
N SER A 1141 -7.35 -16.37 -42.16
CA SER A 1141 -8.10 -15.61 -43.16
C SER A 1141 -8.48 -16.40 -44.43
N CYS A 1142 -8.27 -17.72 -44.42
CA CYS A 1142 -8.48 -18.63 -45.56
C CYS A 1142 -7.67 -18.25 -46.81
N ASP A 1143 -6.39 -17.95 -46.60
CA ASP A 1143 -5.46 -17.43 -47.59
C ASP A 1143 -4.41 -18.45 -48.08
N LYS A 1144 -4.37 -19.67 -47.51
CA LYS A 1144 -3.38 -20.70 -47.83
C LYS A 1144 -4.00 -21.94 -48.47
N GLU A 1145 -3.57 -22.35 -49.67
CA GLU A 1145 -4.04 -23.58 -50.33
C GLU A 1145 -3.47 -24.87 -49.69
N ILE A 1146 -4.29 -25.92 -49.61
CA ILE A 1146 -3.93 -27.24 -49.04
C ILE A 1146 -3.21 -28.09 -50.10
N SER A 1147 -1.91 -28.36 -49.88
CA SER A 1147 -1.14 -29.32 -50.68
C SER A 1147 -1.56 -30.78 -50.43
N CYS A 1148 -1.70 -31.56 -51.51
CA CYS A 1148 -2.10 -32.98 -51.48
C CYS A 1148 -1.20 -33.84 -50.57
N ARG A 1149 -1.77 -34.41 -49.50
CA ARG A 1149 -1.06 -35.22 -48.52
C ARG A 1149 -1.85 -36.48 -48.14
N GLY A 1150 -1.13 -37.54 -47.77
CA GLY A 1150 -1.73 -38.81 -47.35
C GLY A 1150 -1.95 -38.87 -45.84
N GLU A 1151 -3.18 -39.04 -45.40
CA GLU A 1151 -3.56 -39.20 -44.00
C GLU A 1151 -3.66 -40.70 -43.64
N ARG A 1152 -3.07 -41.11 -42.52
CA ARG A 1152 -3.08 -42.52 -42.08
C ARG A 1152 -4.33 -42.81 -41.26
N VAL A 1153 -5.24 -43.60 -41.82
CA VAL A 1153 -6.46 -44.05 -41.15
C VAL A 1153 -6.31 -45.53 -40.78
N ARG A 1154 -6.78 -45.93 -39.59
CA ARG A 1154 -6.83 -47.34 -39.15
C ARG A 1154 -8.28 -47.71 -38.93
N ASP A 1155 -8.85 -48.49 -39.86
CA ASP A 1155 -10.24 -48.91 -39.76
C ASP A 1155 -10.47 -50.29 -40.37
N TYR A 1156 -11.64 -50.87 -40.15
CA TYR A 1156 -12.06 -52.14 -40.73
C TYR A 1156 -12.48 -51.96 -42.19
N TYR A 1157 -12.10 -52.88 -43.08
CA TYR A 1157 -12.70 -52.91 -44.41
C TYR A 1157 -14.05 -53.60 -44.31
N GLN A 1158 -15.09 -52.97 -44.86
CA GLN A 1158 -16.44 -53.53 -44.94
C GLN A 1158 -16.80 -53.83 -46.39
N LYS A 1159 -17.40 -55.00 -46.63
CA LYS A 1159 -17.84 -55.47 -47.94
C LYS A 1159 -19.19 -56.17 -47.78
N GLN A 1160 -20.11 -55.96 -48.71
CA GLN A 1160 -21.36 -56.70 -48.75
C GLN A 1160 -21.19 -57.96 -49.61
N GLN A 1161 -21.58 -59.11 -49.07
CA GLN A 1161 -21.64 -60.36 -49.80
C GLN A 1161 -23.08 -60.89 -49.74
N GLY A 1162 -23.81 -60.70 -50.83
CA GLY A 1162 -25.27 -60.90 -50.83
C GLY A 1162 -25.95 -59.90 -49.88
N TYR A 1163 -26.77 -60.41 -48.95
CA TYR A 1163 -27.46 -59.60 -47.95
C TYR A 1163 -26.68 -59.43 -46.63
N ALA A 1164 -25.54 -60.12 -46.46
CA ALA A 1164 -24.73 -60.03 -45.25
C ALA A 1164 -23.65 -58.94 -45.36
N ALA A 1165 -23.56 -58.11 -44.32
CA ALA A 1165 -22.46 -57.16 -44.17
C ALA A 1165 -21.26 -57.86 -43.54
N CYS A 1166 -20.10 -57.78 -44.20
CA CYS A 1166 -18.87 -58.45 -43.79
C CYS A 1166 -17.76 -57.43 -43.51
N GLN A 1167 -17.00 -57.66 -42.44
CA GLN A 1167 -15.91 -56.78 -42.05
C GLN A 1167 -14.62 -57.53 -41.79
N THR A 1168 -13.47 -56.89 -41.98
CA THR A 1168 -12.18 -57.52 -41.66
C THR A 1168 -12.07 -57.82 -40.17
N THR A 1169 -11.44 -58.94 -39.81
CA THR A 1169 -11.33 -59.35 -38.39
C THR A 1169 -10.48 -58.40 -37.52
N LYS A 1170 -9.64 -57.56 -38.13
CA LYS A 1170 -8.79 -56.57 -37.45
C LYS A 1170 -8.78 -55.23 -38.20
N LYS A 1171 -8.62 -54.12 -37.47
CA LYS A 1171 -8.47 -52.78 -38.08
C LYS A 1171 -7.20 -52.72 -38.92
N VAL A 1172 -7.35 -52.33 -40.18
CA VAL A 1172 -6.26 -52.25 -41.15
C VAL A 1172 -5.85 -50.78 -41.31
N SER A 1173 -4.55 -50.52 -41.15
CA SER A 1173 -4.00 -49.19 -41.45
C SER A 1173 -3.93 -48.98 -42.96
N ARG A 1174 -4.51 -47.91 -43.48
CA ARG A 1174 -4.42 -47.47 -44.88
C ARG A 1174 -4.12 -45.97 -44.98
N LEU A 1175 -3.63 -45.54 -46.13
CA LEU A 1175 -3.42 -44.12 -46.43
C LEU A 1175 -4.63 -43.60 -47.21
N GLU A 1176 -5.26 -42.52 -46.79
CA GLU A 1176 -6.28 -41.79 -47.56
C GLU A 1176 -5.67 -40.49 -48.10
N CYS A 1177 -5.85 -40.24 -49.39
CA CYS A 1177 -5.30 -39.06 -50.04
C CYS A 1177 -6.30 -37.91 -49.93
N LYS A 1178 -5.89 -36.82 -49.26
CA LYS A 1178 -6.72 -35.62 -49.08
C LYS A 1178 -5.92 -34.36 -49.38
N GLY A 1179 -6.55 -33.41 -50.05
CA GLY A 1179 -5.97 -32.11 -50.42
C GLY A 1179 -6.24 -31.74 -51.88
N GLY A 1180 -5.72 -30.59 -52.31
CA GLY A 1180 -5.90 -30.05 -53.66
C GLY A 1180 -4.63 -30.14 -54.51
N CYS A 1181 -4.81 -30.06 -55.82
CA CYS A 1181 -3.75 -30.02 -56.83
C CYS A 1181 -4.10 -28.96 -57.87
N SER A 1182 -3.10 -28.40 -58.55
CA SER A 1182 -3.32 -27.35 -59.55
C SER A 1182 -4.09 -27.87 -60.78
N ALA A 1183 -4.73 -26.94 -61.51
CA ALA A 1183 -5.81 -27.17 -62.48
C ALA A 1183 -5.63 -28.42 -63.38
N GLY A 1184 -6.64 -29.31 -63.34
CA GLY A 1184 -6.73 -30.54 -64.14
C GLY A 1184 -6.26 -31.82 -63.43
N GLN A 1185 -5.71 -31.73 -62.22
CA GLN A 1185 -5.23 -32.87 -61.43
C GLN A 1185 -5.96 -32.99 -60.10
N CYS A 1186 -6.19 -34.22 -59.65
CA CYS A 1186 -6.83 -34.57 -58.40
C CYS A 1186 -5.82 -35.21 -57.45
N CYS A 1187 -6.00 -35.00 -56.15
CA CYS A 1187 -5.17 -35.64 -55.12
C CYS A 1187 -5.54 -37.12 -55.03
N GLY A 1188 -4.68 -38.00 -55.56
CA GLY A 1188 -4.95 -39.42 -55.72
C GLY A 1188 -3.81 -40.33 -55.27
N PRO A 1189 -4.04 -41.65 -55.26
CA PRO A 1189 -3.02 -42.63 -54.90
C PRO A 1189 -1.97 -42.73 -56.02
N LEU A 1190 -0.73 -42.32 -55.73
CA LEU A 1190 0.41 -42.50 -56.65
C LEU A 1190 0.93 -43.95 -56.66
N ARG A 1191 0.74 -44.68 -55.55
CA ARG A 1191 1.20 -46.09 -55.44
C ARG A 1191 0.35 -46.90 -54.47
N SER A 1192 -0.17 -48.03 -54.93
CA SER A 1192 -0.94 -49.02 -54.15
C SER A 1192 -0.21 -50.38 -54.08
N LYS A 1193 -0.60 -51.22 -53.12
CA LYS A 1193 -0.18 -52.63 -52.98
C LYS A 1193 -1.38 -53.49 -52.61
N ARG A 1194 -1.55 -54.66 -53.24
CA ARG A 1194 -2.61 -55.62 -52.90
C ARG A 1194 -2.18 -56.54 -51.77
N ARG A 1195 -3.08 -56.79 -50.81
CA ARG A 1195 -2.87 -57.66 -49.65
C ARG A 1195 -4.14 -58.46 -49.35
N LYS A 1196 -3.99 -59.73 -49.02
CA LYS A 1196 -5.09 -60.60 -48.57
C LYS A 1196 -5.51 -60.27 -47.14
N TYR A 1197 -6.80 -60.12 -46.91
CA TYR A 1197 -7.41 -59.93 -45.59
C TYR A 1197 -8.57 -60.90 -45.40
N SER A 1198 -8.72 -61.40 -44.17
CA SER A 1198 -9.85 -62.23 -43.77
C SER A 1198 -11.02 -61.35 -43.33
N PHE A 1199 -12.19 -61.61 -43.90
CA PHE A 1199 -13.46 -60.97 -43.61
C PHE A 1199 -14.38 -61.94 -42.86
N GLU A 1200 -15.15 -61.39 -41.94
CA GLU A 1200 -16.14 -62.09 -41.12
C GLU A 1200 -17.48 -61.38 -41.29
N CYS A 1201 -18.50 -62.15 -41.65
CA CYS A 1201 -19.82 -61.68 -42.01
C CYS A 1201 -20.79 -61.76 -40.83
N THR A 1202 -21.80 -60.89 -40.86
CA THR A 1202 -22.87 -60.84 -39.85
C THR A 1202 -23.70 -62.13 -39.75
N ASP A 1203 -23.68 -62.98 -40.77
CA ASP A 1203 -24.30 -64.31 -40.80
C ASP A 1203 -23.41 -65.44 -40.24
N GLY A 1204 -22.20 -65.10 -39.75
CA GLY A 1204 -21.24 -66.04 -39.17
C GLY A 1204 -20.30 -66.70 -40.18
N SER A 1205 -20.41 -66.38 -41.48
CA SER A 1205 -19.48 -66.88 -42.50
C SER A 1205 -18.16 -66.07 -42.51
N SER A 1206 -17.05 -66.70 -42.94
CA SER A 1206 -15.76 -66.00 -43.10
C SER A 1206 -15.06 -66.39 -44.39
N PHE A 1207 -14.39 -65.42 -45.03
CA PHE A 1207 -13.68 -65.60 -46.30
C PHE A 1207 -12.42 -64.73 -46.37
N VAL A 1208 -11.52 -64.99 -47.31
CA VAL A 1208 -10.28 -64.22 -47.51
C VAL A 1208 -10.28 -63.59 -48.89
N ASP A 1209 -10.03 -62.28 -48.96
CA ASP A 1209 -10.06 -61.52 -50.21
C ASP A 1209 -8.88 -60.53 -50.31
N GLU A 1210 -8.44 -60.24 -51.55
CA GLU A 1210 -7.37 -59.28 -51.82
C GLU A 1210 -7.89 -57.85 -51.88
N VAL A 1211 -7.39 -57.00 -50.98
CA VAL A 1211 -7.75 -55.59 -50.94
C VAL A 1211 -6.55 -54.74 -51.33
N GLU A 1212 -6.82 -53.76 -52.19
CA GLU A 1212 -5.82 -52.81 -52.67
C GLU A 1212 -5.61 -51.68 -51.66
N LYS A 1213 -4.39 -51.57 -51.12
CA LYS A 1213 -4.02 -50.61 -50.09
C LYS A 1213 -3.11 -49.52 -50.65
N VAL A 1214 -3.52 -48.27 -50.53
CA VAL A 1214 -2.73 -47.09 -50.92
C VAL A 1214 -1.54 -46.89 -49.97
N VAL A 1215 -0.37 -46.62 -50.53
CA VAL A 1215 0.91 -46.47 -49.80
C VAL A 1215 1.51 -45.08 -49.98
N LYS A 1216 1.20 -44.36 -51.06
CA LYS A 1216 1.67 -42.98 -51.31
C LYS A 1216 0.61 -42.18 -52.07
N CYS A 1217 0.40 -40.93 -51.65
CA CYS A 1217 -0.52 -39.97 -52.25
C CYS A 1217 0.22 -38.84 -52.96
N GLY A 1218 -0.38 -38.28 -54.01
CA GLY A 1218 0.10 -37.08 -54.70
C GLY A 1218 -0.84 -36.68 -55.84
N CYS A 1219 -0.47 -35.64 -56.59
CA CYS A 1219 -1.31 -35.12 -57.67
C CYS A 1219 -1.27 -36.03 -58.89
N THR A 1220 -2.43 -36.50 -59.33
CA THR A 1220 -2.62 -37.37 -60.49
C THR A 1220 -3.73 -36.81 -61.38
N ASN A 1221 -3.71 -37.09 -62.69
CA ASN A 1221 -4.82 -36.69 -63.55
C ASN A 1221 -6.13 -37.28 -63.02
N CYS A 1222 -7.16 -36.44 -62.91
CA CYS A 1222 -8.44 -36.89 -62.40
C CYS A 1222 -8.98 -38.01 -63.31
N PRO A 1223 -9.34 -39.19 -62.77
CA PRO A 1223 -10.07 -40.18 -63.54
C PRO A 1223 -11.39 -39.55 -64.03
N SER A 1224 -11.72 -39.77 -65.30
CA SER A 1224 -12.88 -39.19 -65.99
C SER A 1224 -14.20 -39.59 -65.36
#